data_AF-A0A2A4JUQ4-F1
#
_entry.id   AF-A0A2A4JUQ4-F1
#
_cell.length_a   1.000
_cell.length_b   1.000
_cell.length_c   1.000
_cell.angle_alpha   90.00
_cell.angle_beta   90.00
_cell.angle_gamma   90.00
#
_symmetry.space_group_name_H-M   'P 1'
#
loop_
_entity.id
_entity.type
_entity.pdbx_description
1 polymer ?
#
loop_
_entity_poly.entity_id
_entity_poly.type
_entity_poly.pdbx_seq_one_letter_code
_entity_poly.pdbx_strand_id
1 'polypeptide(L)'
;MLVKGLRGVRTYKAHKCIGIVSRKFSSRLDALDHEERLEGCLSALPPKAKVVICGGGMMGAAVAYHLARRGWGDQTIVVEKEKVGIGSRWHSSGLVGAFKPTLAQVRLTQSSIRLLQELEAKGRATGWKQCGSLLLARNRDRMTVYRRMKSQSVSWGIPCELVSPKRCQELWPLLNVDDVLGGLWIPGDGVGDPHLLNMALMRESVQSGVGVMEDCAVTAVLSKNDRVCGVETDRGAIECEYFVNCAGFWARKVGQLARPQVKVPLLPCEHYYLHTKPIENLDPMTPVIRDPDGYIYLRERDGCILAGGFEPIAKPVYEEEITSMAQRCVPEDWDHFHVLLQQLLKRVPSLSQAVLHKLCNGLEAFSPDCKWIVGEAPEMFNYHVAAGMKTVGISAAGGVAEATADEIVDGYSKYDMYELGLNRFLGLHNNKRFLRDRVKEVPGVHYGLPYPFQEFETGRNLRLSPIYPTLRDNGAVFGQVMGYERPTWFETVGLCPVLGLILMMFEFYFFFLFPSNLSSKTEKKLLGILSEGTDDITNVLESFTIEEEVPFYKRYLYFSKENNVDNFLKILKELPKEWTIIQLTVPYNPNENLKPLIEYRTEVDSIYLSMFTNDYLDDTALGPVTVHIPANVTKEGERPLFTELYSLLDENYKTIDNAQFLNNKRLVQNYWSRREDIDLRMKSVINVMDKEWLGGWGSLLTGKLIDSSLKEKVVKLVDTTIQDWGFIRLTQKQKILLYNLIESCPVLQSQQIKTCIRRILTEHGNIEDIRQILNPECGNCTKEFRFLNELCLKCLSKSFEKIHHFSLVDGIRAFSQAAMQVKDNDEWAGLKKAKRHPVILIVDEMLDTFPWETLPILNQHPVSRMENIHFLYYLYKIHQTQIVDGYFAAKCDVGRYVINPEKNLDRMENRMTSFVEYWCPEWKGHVGEPPSPADFIAYLSEADVFFPMVVGMLWEVTDLEVDKVVSTLLSLYVPSEAPLPWHSVGKAKWSNRILDTTSEQKGQTIHERDILRAVCRARGSTNYVMIASSVVARGLPVRIRE
;
A
#
# COMPACT_ATOMS: atom_id res chain seq x y z
N MET A 1 21.64 10.15 52.65
CA MET A 1 22.51 11.33 52.53
C MET A 1 22.62 11.63 51.04
N LEU A 2 22.09 12.68 50.41
CA LEU A 2 21.33 13.88 50.81
C LEU A 2 19.92 13.80 50.17
N VAL A 3 18.87 13.54 50.93
CA VAL A 3 17.95 14.55 51.50
C VAL A 3 18.62 15.84 52.00
N LYS A 4 18.17 17.03 51.53
CA LYS A 4 17.75 18.20 52.35
C LYS A 4 17.52 19.49 51.53
N GLY A 5 16.32 20.06 51.69
CA GLY A 5 15.95 21.46 51.35
C GLY A 5 15.21 21.59 50.01
N LEU A 6 13.90 21.81 49.91
CA LEU A 6 12.99 22.55 50.77
C LEU A 6 11.57 21.95 50.68
N ARG A 7 11.10 21.39 51.81
CA ARG A 7 9.68 21.46 52.16
C ARG A 7 9.46 22.81 52.85
N GLY A 8 8.46 23.55 52.38
CA GLY A 8 7.88 24.67 53.12
C GLY A 8 7.82 25.96 52.31
N VAL A 9 6.63 26.32 51.83
CA VAL A 9 5.86 27.49 52.31
C VAL A 9 4.61 27.66 51.44
N ARG A 10 3.48 27.32 52.05
CA ARG A 10 2.18 28.04 52.10
C ARG A 10 1.58 28.58 50.79
N THR A 11 0.40 28.04 50.49
CA THR A 11 -0.80 28.78 50.10
C THR A 11 -0.73 30.27 50.42
N TYR A 12 -0.64 31.13 49.40
CA TYR A 12 -0.92 32.55 49.55
C TYR A 12 -2.20 32.90 48.81
N LYS A 13 -3.22 33.16 49.64
CA LYS A 13 -4.44 33.87 49.30
C LYS A 13 -4.09 35.18 48.60
N ALA A 14 -4.87 35.47 47.55
CA ALA A 14 -5.09 36.81 47.03
C ALA A 14 -5.22 37.83 48.16
N HIS A 15 -4.55 38.99 48.06
CA HIS A 15 -5.05 40.31 48.49
C HIS A 15 -4.23 41.43 47.82
N LYS A 16 -4.96 42.31 47.14
CA LYS A 16 -4.72 43.72 46.77
C LYS A 16 -3.35 44.34 47.06
N CYS A 17 -2.70 44.82 46.00
CA CYS A 17 -2.10 46.17 45.97
C CYS A 17 -2.53 46.88 44.68
N ILE A 18 -3.07 48.08 44.87
CA ILE A 18 -3.68 48.97 43.88
C ILE A 18 -2.61 49.91 43.32
N GLY A 19 -2.64 50.11 42.00
CA GLY A 19 -2.46 51.41 41.35
C GLY A 19 -1.03 51.91 41.14
N ILE A 20 -0.60 51.99 39.89
CA ILE A 20 -0.56 53.22 39.08
C ILE A 20 0.09 52.88 37.72
N VAL A 21 -0.42 53.48 36.65
CA VAL A 21 -0.09 53.31 35.21
C VAL A 21 -0.75 52.12 34.49
N SER A 22 -2.09 52.05 34.52
CA SER A 22 -2.88 51.37 33.48
C SER A 22 -3.93 52.33 32.94
N ARG A 23 -3.51 53.23 32.05
CA ARG A 23 -4.40 54.03 31.21
C ARG A 23 -3.70 54.23 29.87
N LYS A 24 -3.85 53.27 28.95
CA LYS A 24 -4.03 53.48 27.49
C LYS A 24 -3.91 52.25 26.58
N PHE A 25 -3.66 51.03 27.08
CA PHE A 25 -3.43 49.88 26.18
C PHE A 25 -4.13 48.55 26.56
N SER A 26 -5.38 48.59 27.05
CA SER A 26 -6.25 47.39 27.15
C SER A 26 -7.48 47.39 26.23
N SER A 27 -7.71 48.45 25.44
CA SER A 27 -9.00 48.68 24.78
C SER A 27 -9.24 47.94 23.44
N ARG A 28 -8.55 46.84 23.14
CA ARG A 28 -8.82 46.07 21.90
C ARG A 28 -9.15 44.60 22.13
N LEU A 29 -8.57 43.96 23.14
CA LEU A 29 -8.98 42.59 23.53
C LEU A 29 -10.27 42.60 24.37
N ASP A 30 -10.48 43.64 25.19
CA ASP A 30 -11.74 43.86 25.93
C ASP A 30 -12.85 44.50 25.06
N ALA A 31 -12.51 45.05 23.88
CA ALA A 31 -13.47 45.75 23.01
C ALA A 31 -14.35 44.82 22.14
N LEU A 32 -14.13 43.50 22.22
CA LEU A 32 -15.01 42.49 21.60
C LEU A 32 -16.24 42.15 22.46
N ASP A 33 -16.38 42.76 23.64
CA ASP A 33 -17.59 42.66 24.49
C ASP A 33 -18.73 43.60 24.03
N HIS A 34 -18.58 44.33 22.92
CA HIS A 34 -19.72 44.97 22.28
C HIS A 34 -20.56 43.91 21.55
N GLU A 35 -21.77 43.62 22.05
CA GLU A 35 -22.78 42.78 21.41
C GLU A 35 -23.11 43.32 19.99
N GLU A 36 -22.36 42.91 18.97
CA GLU A 36 -22.75 43.16 17.59
C GLU A 36 -23.95 42.26 17.26
N ARG A 37 -25.16 42.81 17.42
CA ARG A 37 -26.41 42.10 17.15
C ARG A 37 -26.61 41.94 15.66
N LEU A 38 -27.15 40.79 15.25
CA LEU A 38 -27.58 40.58 13.88
C LEU A 38 -28.88 41.38 13.64
N GLU A 39 -28.80 42.40 12.78
CA GLU A 39 -29.98 43.13 12.33
C GLU A 39 -30.82 42.28 11.35
N GLY A 40 -32.13 42.49 11.33
CA GLY A 40 -33.05 41.78 10.43
C GLY A 40 -33.53 40.40 10.93
N CYS A 41 -33.29 40.07 12.21
CA CYS A 41 -33.92 38.90 12.82
C CYS A 41 -35.45 39.05 12.88
N LEU A 42 -36.17 37.94 12.73
CA LEU A 42 -37.62 37.88 12.79
C LEU A 42 -38.13 38.13 14.21
N SER A 43 -39.21 38.90 14.33
CA SER A 43 -39.88 39.15 15.61
C SER A 43 -40.91 38.07 15.97
N ALA A 44 -41.44 37.36 14.97
CA ALA A 44 -42.41 36.28 15.13
C ALA A 44 -42.05 35.09 14.23
N LEU A 45 -42.38 33.88 14.69
CA LEU A 45 -42.10 32.65 13.96
C LEU A 45 -43.09 32.51 12.79
N PRO A 46 -42.62 32.28 11.55
CA PRO A 46 -43.52 32.04 10.44
C PRO A 46 -44.19 30.67 10.60
N PRO A 47 -45.47 30.52 10.23
CA PRO A 47 -46.18 29.24 10.35
C PRO A 47 -45.66 28.18 9.37
N LYS A 48 -44.99 28.60 8.28
CA LYS A 48 -44.49 27.72 7.22
C LYS A 48 -43.17 28.25 6.65
N ALA A 49 -42.24 27.34 6.39
CA ALA A 49 -41.01 27.58 5.66
C ALA A 49 -40.68 26.33 4.85
N LYS A 50 -39.98 26.42 3.73
CA LYS A 50 -39.59 25.21 2.98
C LYS A 50 -38.46 24.47 3.68
N VAL A 51 -37.45 25.22 4.14
CA VAL A 51 -36.26 24.69 4.82
C VAL A 51 -36.12 25.30 6.20
N VAL A 52 -35.97 24.46 7.22
CA VAL A 52 -35.62 24.88 8.58
C VAL A 52 -34.20 24.41 8.91
N ILE A 53 -33.31 25.35 9.23
CA ILE A 53 -31.94 25.07 9.66
C ILE A 53 -31.89 25.23 11.18
N CYS A 54 -31.52 24.18 11.91
CA CYS A 54 -31.36 24.21 13.36
C CYS A 54 -29.91 24.54 13.73
N GLY A 55 -29.69 25.71 14.32
CA GLY A 55 -28.41 26.22 14.78
C GLY A 55 -27.86 27.35 13.89
N GLY A 56 -27.59 28.50 14.49
CA GLY A 56 -26.99 29.71 13.89
C GLY A 56 -25.46 29.80 14.03
N GLY A 57 -24.81 28.66 14.24
CA GLY A 57 -23.34 28.56 14.23
C GLY A 57 -22.74 28.61 12.81
N MET A 58 -21.43 28.39 12.70
CA MET A 58 -20.69 28.46 11.43
C MET A 58 -21.35 27.66 10.30
N MET A 59 -21.71 26.39 10.57
CA MET A 59 -22.37 25.54 9.57
C MET A 59 -23.75 26.03 9.17
N GLY A 60 -24.58 26.47 10.13
CA GLY A 60 -25.92 26.96 9.83
C GLY A 60 -25.90 28.23 8.99
N ALA A 61 -25.01 29.18 9.32
CA ALA A 61 -24.81 30.39 8.51
C ALA A 61 -24.31 30.07 7.10
N ALA A 62 -23.38 29.11 6.96
CA ALA A 62 -22.88 28.71 5.65
C ALA A 62 -23.97 28.01 4.80
N VAL A 63 -24.77 27.10 5.39
CA VAL A 63 -25.87 26.43 4.68
C VAL A 63 -26.93 27.45 4.25
N ALA A 64 -27.33 28.35 5.15
CA ALA A 64 -28.25 29.45 4.84
C ALA A 64 -27.74 30.30 3.66
N TYR A 65 -26.45 30.64 3.67
CA TYR A 65 -25.81 31.42 2.62
C TYR A 65 -25.85 30.71 1.26
N HIS A 66 -25.55 29.41 1.21
CA HIS A 66 -25.57 28.66 -0.03
C HIS A 66 -27.00 28.45 -0.56
N LEU A 67 -27.97 28.17 0.30
CA LEU A 67 -29.39 28.10 -0.10
C LEU A 67 -29.89 29.45 -0.62
N ALA A 68 -29.51 30.55 0.02
CA ALA A 68 -29.80 31.90 -0.45
C ALA A 68 -29.20 32.18 -1.83
N ARG A 69 -27.93 31.81 -2.07
CA ARG A 69 -27.28 31.93 -3.39
C ARG A 69 -27.97 31.11 -4.48
N ARG A 70 -28.68 30.04 -4.11
CA ARG A 70 -29.49 29.20 -5.01
C ARG A 70 -30.93 29.73 -5.17
N GLY A 71 -31.24 30.89 -4.60
CA GLY A 71 -32.55 31.55 -4.73
C GLY A 71 -33.61 31.01 -3.77
N TRP A 72 -33.23 30.28 -2.72
CA TRP A 72 -34.15 29.71 -1.71
C TRP A 72 -34.16 30.50 -0.40
N GLY A 73 -33.61 31.73 -0.40
CA GLY A 73 -33.48 32.54 0.81
C GLY A 73 -34.82 32.82 1.47
N ASP A 74 -35.79 33.31 0.70
CA ASP A 74 -37.16 33.64 1.13
C ASP A 74 -37.97 32.48 1.72
N GLN A 75 -37.55 31.25 1.42
CA GLN A 75 -38.18 30.00 1.85
C GLN A 75 -37.40 29.28 2.96
N THR A 76 -36.30 29.88 3.44
CA THR A 76 -35.40 29.29 4.43
C THR A 76 -35.46 30.06 5.75
N ILE A 77 -35.52 29.34 6.86
CA ILE A 77 -35.40 29.93 8.21
C ILE A 77 -34.29 29.25 9.01
N VAL A 78 -33.46 30.05 9.68
CA VAL A 78 -32.51 29.58 10.70
C VAL A 78 -33.17 29.75 12.08
N VAL A 79 -33.19 28.68 12.86
CA VAL A 79 -33.67 28.67 14.25
C VAL A 79 -32.47 28.45 15.17
N GLU A 80 -32.13 29.47 15.96
CA GLU A 80 -31.04 29.46 16.92
C GLU A 80 -31.58 29.56 18.35
N LYS A 81 -31.14 28.63 19.20
CA LYS A 81 -31.60 28.51 20.59
C LYS A 81 -31.28 29.76 21.41
N GLU A 82 -30.15 30.41 21.11
CA GLU A 82 -29.72 31.65 21.77
C GLU A 82 -29.41 32.71 20.71
N LYS A 83 -28.13 33.11 20.57
CA LYS A 83 -27.70 34.15 19.63
C LYS A 83 -26.85 33.59 18.50
N VAL A 84 -26.99 34.16 17.31
CA VAL A 84 -26.18 33.81 16.15
C VAL A 84 -24.69 34.04 16.46
N GLY A 85 -23.87 33.08 16.03
CA GLY A 85 -22.41 33.17 16.13
C GLY A 85 -21.85 33.14 17.55
N ILE A 86 -22.68 32.99 18.59
CA ILE A 86 -22.23 33.03 19.99
C ILE A 86 -21.27 31.88 20.33
N GLY A 87 -21.48 30.70 19.74
CA GLY A 87 -20.53 29.58 19.85
C GLY A 87 -19.18 29.92 19.22
N SER A 88 -19.16 30.58 18.07
CA SER A 88 -17.91 30.87 17.35
C SER A 88 -17.04 31.95 18.02
N ARG A 89 -17.55 32.73 18.98
CA ARG A 89 -16.85 33.86 19.61
C ARG A 89 -15.70 33.46 20.53
N TRP A 90 -15.85 32.36 21.26
CA TRP A 90 -15.03 32.10 22.45
C TRP A 90 -14.00 30.97 22.32
N HIS A 91 -14.13 30.11 21.29
CA HIS A 91 -13.47 28.79 21.31
C HIS A 91 -13.05 28.22 19.94
N SER A 92 -12.20 28.93 19.18
CA SER A 92 -11.58 28.34 17.99
C SER A 92 -10.25 29.01 17.64
N SER A 93 -9.32 28.23 17.10
CA SER A 93 -8.01 28.71 16.65
C SER A 93 -8.05 29.46 15.32
N GLY A 94 -9.12 29.29 14.53
CA GLY A 94 -9.29 29.94 13.24
C GLY A 94 -8.40 29.39 12.13
N LEU A 95 -7.80 28.21 12.30
CA LEU A 95 -6.88 27.64 11.31
C LEU A 95 -7.62 27.18 10.05
N VAL A 96 -7.11 27.57 8.89
CA VAL A 96 -7.67 27.22 7.58
C VAL A 96 -6.56 26.59 6.75
N GLY A 97 -6.73 25.33 6.36
CA GLY A 97 -5.73 24.63 5.54
C GLY A 97 -6.34 23.71 4.51
N ALA A 98 -5.71 23.65 3.33
CA ALA A 98 -6.24 22.95 2.16
C ALA A 98 -6.06 21.42 2.24
N PHE A 99 -4.99 20.94 2.88
CA PHE A 99 -4.76 19.49 2.98
C PHE A 99 -5.75 18.82 3.93
N LYS A 100 -6.30 17.68 3.48
CA LYS A 100 -7.15 16.75 4.25
C LYS A 100 -6.86 15.31 3.84
N PRO A 101 -7.26 14.30 4.66
CA PRO A 101 -6.98 12.89 4.37
C PRO A 101 -7.45 12.39 3.00
N THR A 102 -8.55 12.95 2.45
CA THR A 102 -9.10 12.52 1.17
C THR A 102 -9.31 13.66 0.18
N LEU A 103 -9.33 13.34 -1.11
CA LEU A 103 -9.55 14.31 -2.19
C LEU A 103 -10.90 15.02 -2.06
N ALA A 104 -11.96 14.32 -1.64
CA ALA A 104 -13.27 14.92 -1.39
C ALA A 104 -13.18 16.04 -0.34
N GLN A 105 -12.56 15.75 0.81
CA GLN A 105 -12.37 16.75 1.86
C GLN A 105 -11.47 17.91 1.41
N VAL A 106 -10.41 17.63 0.63
CA VAL A 106 -9.56 18.66 0.03
C VAL A 106 -10.38 19.61 -0.84
N ARG A 107 -11.20 19.07 -1.76
CA ARG A 107 -12.03 19.88 -2.66
C ARG A 107 -13.05 20.74 -1.91
N LEU A 108 -13.66 20.20 -0.85
CA LEU A 108 -14.56 20.95 0.04
C LEU A 108 -13.81 22.12 0.69
N THR A 109 -12.63 21.88 1.26
CA THR A 109 -11.83 22.96 1.89
C THR A 109 -11.30 23.99 0.91
N GLN A 110 -10.93 23.58 -0.32
CA GLN A 110 -10.57 24.52 -1.39
C GLN A 110 -11.76 25.41 -1.75
N SER A 111 -13.00 24.88 -1.72
CA SER A 111 -14.21 25.71 -1.89
C SER A 111 -14.39 26.70 -0.74
N SER A 112 -14.15 26.27 0.50
CA SER A 112 -14.20 27.17 1.66
C SER A 112 -13.16 28.29 1.60
N ILE A 113 -11.94 28.01 1.18
CA ILE A 113 -10.88 29.02 1.00
C ILE A 113 -11.27 30.02 -0.09
N ARG A 114 -11.81 29.55 -1.23
CA ARG A 114 -12.34 30.44 -2.28
C ARG A 114 -13.46 31.33 -1.75
N LEU A 115 -14.40 30.78 -0.99
CA LEU A 115 -15.50 31.55 -0.40
C LEU A 115 -14.98 32.65 0.55
N LEU A 116 -14.00 32.34 1.39
CA LEU A 116 -13.34 33.33 2.26
C LEU A 116 -12.75 34.48 1.44
N GLN A 117 -12.00 34.16 0.39
CA GLN A 117 -11.40 35.14 -0.52
C GLN A 117 -12.47 35.97 -1.25
N GLU A 118 -13.56 35.35 -1.70
CA GLU A 118 -14.70 36.02 -2.34
C GLU A 118 -15.39 37.00 -1.40
N LEU A 119 -15.59 36.63 -0.13
CA LEU A 119 -16.23 37.50 0.87
C LEU A 119 -15.35 38.70 1.22
N GLU A 120 -14.04 38.49 1.41
CA GLU A 120 -13.09 39.60 1.61
C GLU A 120 -13.04 40.53 0.38
N ALA A 121 -13.06 39.97 -0.83
CA ALA A 121 -13.11 40.77 -2.07
C ALA A 121 -14.40 41.61 -2.18
N LYS A 122 -15.50 41.16 -1.55
CA LYS A 122 -16.75 41.93 -1.40
C LYS A 122 -16.72 42.93 -0.24
N GLY A 123 -15.60 43.08 0.45
CA GLY A 123 -15.46 43.97 1.61
C GLY A 123 -16.14 43.45 2.87
N ARG A 124 -16.42 42.15 2.97
CA ARG A 124 -16.94 41.52 4.19
C ARG A 124 -15.77 41.04 5.03
N ALA A 125 -15.69 41.51 6.27
CA ALA A 125 -14.66 41.07 7.20
C ALA A 125 -14.84 39.58 7.54
N THR A 126 -13.85 38.76 7.20
CA THR A 126 -13.77 37.34 7.56
C THR A 126 -12.55 37.05 8.44
N GLY A 127 -11.62 38.00 8.53
CA GLY A 127 -10.35 37.84 9.24
C GLY A 127 -9.34 36.96 8.49
N TRP A 128 -9.57 36.73 7.19
CA TRP A 128 -8.70 35.90 6.37
C TRP A 128 -7.30 36.51 6.24
N LYS A 129 -6.29 35.75 6.66
CA LYS A 129 -4.87 36.04 6.43
C LYS A 129 -4.20 34.80 5.84
N GLN A 130 -3.74 34.89 4.59
CA GLN A 130 -2.99 33.83 3.94
C GLN A 130 -1.52 33.83 4.38
N CYS A 131 -1.28 33.49 5.64
CA CYS A 131 0.05 33.43 6.26
C CYS A 131 0.79 32.10 6.00
N GLY A 132 0.12 31.13 5.38
CA GLY A 132 0.64 29.78 5.15
C GLY A 132 0.65 28.90 6.40
N SER A 133 0.97 27.62 6.22
CA SER A 133 1.13 26.63 7.29
C SER A 133 2.42 25.86 7.12
N LEU A 134 3.16 25.71 8.22
CA LEU A 134 4.37 24.90 8.30
C LEU A 134 4.13 23.72 9.25
N LEU A 135 4.18 22.52 8.66
CA LEU A 135 4.02 21.26 9.38
C LEU A 135 5.42 20.68 9.66
N LEU A 136 5.72 20.37 10.93
CA LEU A 136 7.04 19.92 11.38
C LEU A 136 7.10 18.40 11.56
N ALA A 137 8.22 17.80 11.14
CA ALA A 137 8.51 16.38 11.33
C ALA A 137 9.72 16.19 12.24
N ARG A 138 9.50 15.51 13.38
CA ARG A 138 10.54 15.18 14.36
C ARG A 138 11.14 13.79 14.13
N ASN A 139 10.45 12.95 13.37
CA ASN A 139 10.87 11.58 13.07
C ASN A 139 10.75 11.26 11.56
N ARG A 140 11.35 10.13 11.17
CA ARG A 140 11.43 9.70 9.76
C ARG A 140 10.06 9.33 9.20
N ASP A 141 9.18 8.75 10.02
CA ASP A 141 7.84 8.33 9.60
C ASP A 141 6.98 9.53 9.21
N ARG A 142 7.05 10.62 10.00
CA ARG A 142 6.39 11.88 9.68
C ARG A 142 6.95 12.50 8.39
N MET A 143 8.27 12.43 8.17
CA MET A 143 8.86 12.84 6.90
C MET A 143 8.33 12.01 5.73
N THR A 144 8.11 10.71 5.90
CA THR A 144 7.48 9.84 4.90
C THR A 144 6.04 10.28 4.61
N VAL A 145 5.26 10.61 5.65
CA VAL A 145 3.91 11.18 5.49
C VAL A 145 3.97 12.47 4.67
N TYR A 146 4.92 13.37 4.93
CA TYR A 146 5.05 14.62 4.17
C TYR A 146 5.51 14.43 2.73
N ARG A 147 6.38 13.44 2.45
CA ARG A 147 6.71 13.06 1.06
C ARG A 147 5.47 12.53 0.32
N ARG A 148 4.64 11.72 0.98
CA ARG A 148 3.35 11.26 0.43
C ARG A 148 2.41 12.43 0.17
N MET A 149 2.27 13.36 1.12
CA MET A 149 1.47 14.57 0.94
C MET A 149 1.98 15.43 -0.21
N LYS A 150 3.31 15.58 -0.36
CA LYS A 150 3.93 16.31 -1.48
C LYS A 150 3.63 15.66 -2.82
N SER A 151 3.68 14.32 -2.90
CA SER A 151 3.28 13.58 -4.11
C SER A 151 1.79 13.78 -4.44
N GLN A 152 0.91 13.65 -3.45
CA GLN A 152 -0.53 13.90 -3.60
C GLN A 152 -0.84 15.35 -4.02
N SER A 153 -0.06 16.32 -3.52
CA SER A 153 -0.23 17.74 -3.80
C SER A 153 -0.23 18.07 -5.29
N VAL A 154 0.58 17.35 -6.08
CA VAL A 154 0.70 17.54 -7.53
C VAL A 154 -0.63 17.18 -8.22
N SER A 155 -1.20 16.03 -7.86
CA SER A 155 -2.49 15.58 -8.41
C SER A 155 -3.66 16.44 -7.93
N TRP A 156 -3.59 16.95 -6.70
CA TRP A 156 -4.68 17.71 -6.07
C TRP A 156 -4.61 19.22 -6.29
N GLY A 157 -3.57 19.70 -6.98
CA GLY A 157 -3.37 21.12 -7.26
C GLY A 157 -3.10 21.96 -6.02
N ILE A 158 -2.38 21.41 -5.02
CA ILE A 158 -1.97 22.15 -3.82
C ILE A 158 -0.47 22.48 -3.90
N PRO A 159 -0.10 23.76 -4.02
CA PRO A 159 1.29 24.18 -3.89
C PRO A 159 1.81 23.90 -2.47
N CYS A 160 2.85 23.07 -2.37
CA CYS A 160 3.58 22.86 -1.12
C CYS A 160 5.04 22.49 -1.39
N GLU A 161 5.89 22.64 -0.39
CA GLU A 161 7.33 22.41 -0.48
C GLU A 161 7.82 21.61 0.73
N LEU A 162 8.67 20.61 0.49
CA LEU A 162 9.42 19.95 1.57
C LEU A 162 10.59 20.86 1.96
N VAL A 163 10.65 21.24 3.23
CA VAL A 163 11.61 22.23 3.73
C VAL A 163 12.57 21.61 4.74
N SER A 164 13.81 22.09 4.72
CA SER A 164 14.85 21.71 5.69
C SER A 164 14.60 22.38 7.05
N PRO A 165 15.20 21.89 8.14
CA PRO A 165 15.10 22.53 9.46
C PRO A 165 15.54 24.01 9.45
N LYS A 166 16.61 24.31 8.69
CA LYS A 166 17.07 25.69 8.48
C LYS A 166 15.98 26.55 7.83
N ARG A 167 15.32 26.02 6.79
CA ARG A 167 14.22 26.73 6.13
C ARG A 167 13.00 26.88 7.03
N CYS A 168 12.70 25.92 7.90
CA CYS A 168 11.68 26.07 8.93
C CYS A 168 11.97 27.26 9.86
N GLN A 169 13.22 27.41 10.29
CA GLN A 169 13.64 28.51 11.15
C GLN A 169 13.66 29.86 10.42
N GLU A 170 13.97 29.90 9.12
CA GLU A 170 13.83 31.11 8.29
C GLU A 170 12.37 31.56 8.17
N LEU A 171 11.44 30.62 8.02
CA LEU A 171 9.99 30.90 7.94
C LEU A 171 9.42 31.36 9.28
N TRP A 172 9.95 30.86 10.40
CA TRP A 172 9.56 31.27 11.74
C TRP A 172 10.79 31.29 12.68
N PRO A 173 11.40 32.47 12.90
CA PRO A 173 12.67 32.61 13.63
C PRO A 173 12.66 32.14 15.09
N LEU A 174 11.51 32.23 15.77
CA LEU A 174 11.36 31.79 17.16
C LEU A 174 11.28 30.26 17.33
N LEU A 175 11.27 29.49 16.25
CA LEU A 175 11.25 28.03 16.35
C LEU A 175 12.62 27.49 16.78
N ASN A 176 12.59 26.69 17.83
CA ASN A 176 13.62 25.68 18.04
C ASN A 176 13.44 24.58 16.99
N VAL A 177 14.49 24.18 16.29
CA VAL A 177 14.47 23.14 15.26
C VAL A 177 15.49 22.02 15.50
N ASP A 178 16.10 21.97 16.68
CA ASP A 178 17.21 21.06 17.02
C ASP A 178 16.84 19.57 16.81
N ASP A 179 15.58 19.22 17.06
CA ASP A 179 15.05 17.85 16.92
C ASP A 179 14.15 17.66 15.69
N VAL A 180 14.16 18.61 14.74
CA VAL A 180 13.35 18.58 13.53
C VAL A 180 14.19 18.04 12.39
N LEU A 181 13.67 17.05 11.66
CA LEU A 181 14.30 16.52 10.46
C LEU A 181 13.96 17.34 9.20
N GLY A 182 12.79 17.98 9.22
CA GLY A 182 12.29 18.83 8.14
C GLY A 182 10.82 19.17 8.34
N GLY A 183 10.18 19.68 7.30
CA GLY A 183 8.77 20.00 7.33
C GLY A 183 8.10 20.07 5.96
N LEU A 184 6.81 20.36 5.96
CA LEU A 184 6.02 20.64 4.77
C LEU A 184 5.47 22.07 4.88
N TRP A 185 5.90 22.93 3.96
CA TRP A 185 5.44 24.31 3.83
C TRP A 185 4.28 24.40 2.83
N ILE A 186 3.17 25.01 3.25
CA ILE A 186 1.95 25.18 2.45
C ILE A 186 1.57 26.67 2.44
N PRO A 187 2.01 27.45 1.43
CA PRO A 187 1.77 28.91 1.38
C PRO A 187 0.31 29.31 1.11
N GLY A 188 -0.51 28.38 0.59
CA GLY A 188 -1.94 28.62 0.34
C GLY A 188 -2.82 28.60 1.60
N ASP A 189 -2.28 28.09 2.71
CA ASP A 189 -3.01 27.98 3.97
C ASP A 189 -3.01 29.33 4.73
N GLY A 190 -3.75 29.39 5.83
CA GLY A 190 -3.83 30.61 6.61
C GLY A 190 -4.74 30.50 7.84
N VAL A 191 -5.29 31.65 8.20
CA VAL A 191 -6.20 31.78 9.35
C VAL A 191 -7.39 32.66 8.98
N GLY A 192 -8.53 32.45 9.64
CA GLY A 192 -9.71 33.31 9.58
C GLY A 192 -10.27 33.55 10.98
N ASP A 193 -11.12 34.57 11.13
CA ASP A 193 -11.86 34.80 12.37
C ASP A 193 -13.24 34.10 12.30
N PRO A 194 -13.49 33.08 13.12
CA PRO A 194 -14.74 32.31 13.05
C PRO A 194 -16.00 33.13 13.38
N HIS A 195 -15.89 34.18 14.19
CA HIS A 195 -17.03 35.03 14.51
C HIS A 195 -17.32 35.97 13.35
N LEU A 196 -16.32 36.67 12.82
CA LEU A 196 -16.47 37.58 11.70
C LEU A 196 -17.02 36.86 10.46
N LEU A 197 -16.45 35.70 10.11
CA LEU A 197 -16.95 34.91 8.99
C LEU A 197 -18.41 34.46 9.19
N ASN A 198 -18.77 33.99 10.38
CA ASN A 198 -20.15 33.57 10.66
C ASN A 198 -21.13 34.74 10.51
N MET A 199 -20.78 35.90 11.06
CA MET A 199 -21.61 37.11 10.95
C MET A 199 -21.69 37.60 9.50
N ALA A 200 -20.60 37.55 8.73
CA ALA A 200 -20.58 37.90 7.31
C ALA A 200 -21.54 37.00 6.50
N LEU A 201 -21.45 35.68 6.68
CA LEU A 201 -22.34 34.72 6.02
C LEU A 201 -23.80 34.93 6.41
N MET A 202 -24.09 35.15 7.70
CA MET A 202 -25.47 35.33 8.16
C MET A 202 -26.08 36.65 7.67
N ARG A 203 -25.30 37.75 7.68
CA ARG A 203 -25.75 39.05 7.12
C ARG A 203 -26.08 38.94 5.64
N GLU A 204 -25.23 38.29 4.85
CA GLU A 204 -25.49 38.03 3.43
C GLU A 204 -26.74 37.16 3.23
N SER A 205 -26.95 36.17 4.10
CA SER A 205 -28.13 35.29 4.07
C SER A 205 -29.42 36.08 4.34
N VAL A 206 -29.45 36.92 5.39
CA VAL A 206 -30.59 37.77 5.73
C VAL A 206 -30.88 38.78 4.63
N GLN A 207 -29.84 39.42 4.07
CA GLN A 207 -29.99 40.34 2.92
C GLN A 207 -30.58 39.66 1.69
N SER A 208 -30.40 38.34 1.58
CA SER A 208 -30.92 37.51 0.50
C SER A 208 -32.26 36.83 0.84
N GLY A 209 -32.92 37.26 1.93
CA GLY A 209 -34.28 36.84 2.29
C GLY A 209 -34.39 35.73 3.34
N VAL A 210 -33.27 35.19 3.84
CA VAL A 210 -33.30 34.14 4.89
C VAL A 210 -33.88 34.72 6.19
N GLY A 211 -34.92 34.07 6.72
CA GLY A 211 -35.43 34.36 8.04
C GLY A 211 -34.49 33.85 9.13
N VAL A 212 -34.26 34.62 10.18
CA VAL A 212 -33.48 34.18 11.34
C VAL A 212 -34.28 34.42 12.61
N MET A 213 -34.48 33.37 13.40
CA MET A 213 -35.12 33.44 14.71
C MET A 213 -34.12 33.03 15.80
N GLU A 214 -33.72 34.00 16.61
CA GLU A 214 -32.91 33.80 17.81
C GLU A 214 -33.79 33.48 19.04
N ASP A 215 -33.15 33.00 20.10
CA ASP A 215 -33.79 32.66 21.38
C ASP A 215 -34.97 31.67 21.22
N CYS A 216 -34.84 30.74 20.26
CA CYS A 216 -35.88 29.80 19.85
C CYS A 216 -35.31 28.38 19.76
N ALA A 217 -35.75 27.49 20.64
CA ALA A 217 -35.25 26.13 20.74
C ALA A 217 -36.13 25.14 19.96
N VAL A 218 -35.53 24.35 19.07
CA VAL A 218 -36.23 23.18 18.49
C VAL A 218 -36.47 22.14 19.59
N THR A 219 -37.72 21.71 19.74
CA THR A 219 -38.18 20.75 20.76
C THR A 219 -38.60 19.42 20.14
N ALA A 220 -39.04 19.39 18.88
CA ALA A 220 -39.31 18.17 18.13
C ALA A 220 -39.13 18.37 16.61
N VAL A 221 -38.79 17.28 15.91
CA VAL A 221 -38.85 17.22 14.43
C VAL A 221 -39.91 16.20 14.04
N LEU A 222 -40.92 16.67 13.31
CA LEU A 222 -42.12 15.92 12.97
C LEU A 222 -41.96 15.27 11.60
N SER A 223 -42.50 14.06 11.46
CA SER A 223 -42.54 13.36 10.18
C SER A 223 -43.92 12.81 9.84
N LYS A 224 -44.16 12.64 8.55
CA LYS A 224 -45.32 11.96 7.97
C LYS A 224 -44.85 11.11 6.81
N ASN A 225 -45.21 9.82 6.79
CA ASN A 225 -44.73 8.85 5.80
C ASN A 225 -43.19 8.85 5.68
N ASP A 226 -42.51 8.80 6.82
CA ASP A 226 -41.04 8.81 6.96
C ASP A 226 -40.34 10.05 6.36
N ARG A 227 -41.06 11.16 6.16
CA ARG A 227 -40.54 12.42 5.62
C ARG A 227 -40.78 13.57 6.56
N VAL A 228 -39.83 14.50 6.68
CA VAL A 228 -40.01 15.75 7.42
C VAL A 228 -41.29 16.46 6.96
N CYS A 229 -42.13 16.88 7.92
CA CYS A 229 -43.31 17.69 7.64
C CYS A 229 -43.41 18.96 8.53
N GLY A 230 -42.52 19.11 9.51
CA GLY A 230 -42.49 20.28 10.35
C GLY A 230 -41.55 20.14 11.54
N VAL A 231 -41.39 21.23 12.28
CA VAL A 231 -40.67 21.28 13.55
C VAL A 231 -41.54 21.92 14.63
N GLU A 232 -41.40 21.44 15.86
CA GLU A 232 -41.91 22.13 17.05
C GLU A 232 -40.77 22.91 17.70
N THR A 233 -41.08 24.12 18.15
CA THR A 233 -40.18 24.94 18.96
C THR A 233 -40.88 25.40 20.24
N ASP A 234 -40.11 25.98 21.16
CA ASP A 234 -40.65 26.66 22.35
C ASP A 234 -41.42 27.96 22.03
N ARG A 235 -41.46 28.38 20.75
CA ARG A 235 -42.19 29.56 20.26
C ARG A 235 -43.31 29.25 19.26
N GLY A 236 -43.58 27.96 19.00
CA GLY A 236 -44.61 27.51 18.06
C GLY A 236 -44.10 26.48 17.07
N ALA A 237 -45.00 25.98 16.22
CA ALA A 237 -44.65 25.02 15.17
C ALA A 237 -44.40 25.72 13.84
N ILE A 238 -43.52 25.14 13.02
CA ILE A 238 -43.27 25.55 11.64
C ILE A 238 -43.51 24.33 10.74
N GLU A 239 -44.45 24.44 9.80
CA GLU A 239 -44.58 23.44 8.73
C GLU A 239 -43.39 23.57 7.77
N CYS A 240 -42.69 22.47 7.50
CA CYS A 240 -41.54 22.48 6.60
C CYS A 240 -41.33 21.19 5.82
N GLU A 241 -40.66 21.31 4.67
CA GLU A 241 -40.33 20.18 3.79
C GLU A 241 -38.96 19.60 4.09
N TYR A 242 -37.99 20.44 4.47
CA TYR A 242 -36.61 20.06 4.78
C TYR A 242 -36.19 20.55 6.15
N PHE A 243 -35.44 19.72 6.87
CA PHE A 243 -34.81 20.08 8.14
C PHE A 243 -33.31 19.83 8.05
N VAL A 244 -32.49 20.81 8.44
CA VAL A 244 -31.04 20.70 8.46
C VAL A 244 -30.51 20.83 9.88
N ASN A 245 -29.96 19.75 10.42
CA ASN A 245 -29.36 19.71 11.75
C ASN A 245 -27.92 20.24 11.70
N CYS A 246 -27.77 21.53 12.01
CA CYS A 246 -26.51 22.26 12.13
C CYS A 246 -26.20 22.61 13.61
N ALA A 247 -26.76 21.87 14.56
CA ALA A 247 -26.77 22.22 15.98
C ALA A 247 -25.42 21.97 16.70
N GLY A 248 -24.30 21.93 15.98
CA GLY A 248 -22.96 21.74 16.54
C GLY A 248 -22.88 20.49 17.43
N PHE A 249 -22.43 20.66 18.67
CA PHE A 249 -22.34 19.55 19.61
C PHE A 249 -23.70 19.01 20.09
N TRP A 250 -24.78 19.78 19.96
CA TRP A 250 -26.14 19.30 20.26
C TRP A 250 -26.77 18.51 19.12
N ALA A 251 -26.09 18.35 17.98
CA ALA A 251 -26.67 17.67 16.83
C ALA A 251 -27.15 16.24 17.18
N ARG A 252 -26.45 15.55 18.09
CA ARG A 252 -26.90 14.27 18.66
C ARG A 252 -28.24 14.39 19.39
N LYS A 253 -28.35 15.35 20.31
CA LYS A 253 -29.58 15.62 21.07
C LYS A 253 -30.73 16.00 20.16
N VAL A 254 -30.51 16.85 19.15
CA VAL A 254 -31.51 17.22 18.15
C VAL A 254 -31.97 16.00 17.33
N GLY A 255 -31.06 15.07 16.99
CA GLY A 255 -31.43 13.79 16.38
C GLY A 255 -32.38 12.94 17.25
N GLN A 256 -32.24 13.01 18.57
CA GLN A 256 -33.12 12.31 19.52
C GLN A 256 -34.51 12.96 19.66
N LEU A 257 -34.65 14.24 19.29
CA LEU A 257 -35.93 14.96 19.26
C LEU A 257 -36.77 14.60 18.02
N ALA A 258 -36.16 13.98 17.01
CA ALA A 258 -36.88 13.50 15.83
C ALA A 258 -37.75 12.27 16.13
N ARG A 259 -38.81 12.09 15.35
CA ARG A 259 -39.70 10.91 15.39
C ARG A 259 -39.90 10.38 13.95
N PRO A 260 -39.34 9.21 13.56
CA PRO A 260 -38.39 8.38 14.33
C PRO A 260 -37.07 9.12 14.64
N GLN A 261 -36.33 8.64 15.64
CA GLN A 261 -35.06 9.25 16.04
C GLN A 261 -34.01 9.11 14.93
N VAL A 262 -33.25 10.18 14.69
CA VAL A 262 -32.14 10.21 13.73
C VAL A 262 -30.83 9.97 14.48
N LYS A 263 -30.01 9.04 13.98
CA LYS A 263 -28.71 8.73 14.59
C LYS A 263 -27.68 9.78 14.17
N VAL A 264 -27.20 10.58 15.11
CA VAL A 264 -26.09 11.53 14.88
C VAL A 264 -25.01 11.25 15.92
N PRO A 265 -24.08 10.32 15.64
CA PRO A 265 -23.10 9.87 16.63
C PRO A 265 -22.01 10.93 16.83
N LEU A 266 -22.21 11.80 17.81
CA LEU A 266 -21.28 12.85 18.21
C LEU A 266 -21.23 12.94 19.74
N LEU A 267 -20.04 13.24 20.26
CA LEU A 267 -19.86 13.56 21.69
C LEU A 267 -18.85 14.72 21.84
N PRO A 268 -19.12 15.68 22.74
CA PRO A 268 -18.18 16.76 23.02
C PRO A 268 -16.97 16.30 23.86
N CYS A 269 -15.83 16.94 23.63
CA CYS A 269 -14.60 16.88 24.41
C CYS A 269 -14.17 18.26 24.83
N GLU A 270 -13.43 18.33 25.94
CA GLU A 270 -12.59 19.47 26.28
C GLU A 270 -11.49 19.67 25.24
N HIS A 271 -11.21 20.93 24.88
CA HIS A 271 -10.19 21.34 23.93
C HIS A 271 -9.59 22.69 24.34
N TYR A 272 -8.27 22.77 24.40
CA TYR A 272 -7.57 23.86 25.09
C TYR A 272 -6.94 24.87 24.12
N TYR A 273 -7.01 26.14 24.51
CA TYR A 273 -6.36 27.26 23.82
C TYR A 273 -5.60 28.15 24.80
N LEU A 274 -4.29 28.18 24.69
CA LEU A 274 -3.41 29.07 25.43
C LEU A 274 -3.30 30.42 24.70
N HIS A 275 -3.57 31.50 25.43
CA HIS A 275 -3.44 32.87 24.93
C HIS A 275 -2.33 33.59 25.69
N THR A 276 -1.34 34.13 24.96
CA THR A 276 -0.37 35.05 25.54
C THR A 276 -0.88 36.48 25.49
N LYS A 277 -0.21 37.39 26.21
CA LYS A 277 -0.23 38.82 25.90
C LYS A 277 0.61 39.11 24.64
N PRO A 278 0.55 40.33 24.08
CA PRO A 278 1.36 40.69 22.92
C PRO A 278 2.84 40.40 23.13
N ILE A 279 3.48 39.78 22.14
CA ILE A 279 4.91 39.47 22.09
C ILE A 279 5.57 40.52 21.19
N GLU A 280 6.69 41.08 21.65
CA GLU A 280 7.41 42.12 20.93
C GLU A 280 7.93 41.59 19.58
N ASN A 281 7.77 42.40 18.53
CA ASN A 281 8.24 42.11 17.16
C ASN A 281 7.69 40.80 16.53
N LEU A 282 6.51 40.32 16.96
CA LEU A 282 5.83 39.21 16.29
C LEU A 282 5.16 39.69 14.98
N ASP A 283 5.57 39.13 13.84
CA ASP A 283 5.00 39.47 12.53
C ASP A 283 3.53 38.99 12.42
N PRO A 284 2.56 39.85 12.07
CA PRO A 284 1.17 39.47 11.84
C PRO A 284 0.93 38.44 10.72
N MET A 285 1.91 38.24 9.85
CA MET A 285 1.92 37.24 8.78
C MET A 285 2.79 36.02 9.10
N THR A 286 3.23 35.89 10.35
CA THR A 286 3.88 34.67 10.86
C THR A 286 3.02 33.47 10.48
N PRO A 287 3.57 32.43 9.84
CA PRO A 287 2.79 31.29 9.42
C PRO A 287 2.09 30.57 10.57
N VAL A 288 1.23 29.60 10.29
CA VAL A 288 0.74 28.66 11.32
C VAL A 288 1.78 27.54 11.51
N ILE A 289 2.19 27.24 12.74
CA ILE A 289 2.96 26.03 13.03
C ILE A 289 2.03 24.92 13.44
N ARG A 290 2.27 23.74 12.88
CA ARG A 290 1.75 22.46 13.38
C ARG A 290 2.95 21.56 13.68
N ASP A 291 3.01 21.06 14.90
CA ASP A 291 3.95 20.00 15.30
C ASP A 291 3.12 18.79 15.76
N PRO A 292 2.68 17.94 14.82
CA PRO A 292 1.85 16.78 15.15
C PRO A 292 2.54 15.78 16.08
N ASP A 293 3.87 15.66 15.96
CA ASP A 293 4.67 14.79 16.82
C ASP A 293 4.76 15.32 18.26
N GLY A 294 4.59 16.63 18.46
CA GLY A 294 4.41 17.28 19.76
C GLY A 294 2.96 17.54 20.13
N TYR A 295 1.98 17.04 19.38
CA TYR A 295 0.55 17.23 19.61
C TYR A 295 0.04 18.68 19.56
N ILE A 296 0.83 19.65 19.09
CA ILE A 296 0.55 21.08 19.23
C ILE A 296 0.40 21.82 17.90
N TYR A 297 -0.28 22.95 17.96
CA TYR A 297 -0.27 23.98 16.93
C TYR A 297 -0.21 25.36 17.58
N LEU A 298 0.29 26.34 16.84
CA LEU A 298 0.29 27.73 17.27
C LEU A 298 0.20 28.67 16.07
N ARG A 299 -0.38 29.84 16.32
CA ARG A 299 -0.46 30.94 15.36
C ARG A 299 -0.26 32.29 16.04
N GLU A 300 0.09 33.28 15.24
CA GLU A 300 -0.06 34.69 15.62
C GLU A 300 -1.55 35.05 15.71
N ARG A 301 -1.92 35.90 16.67
CA ARG A 301 -3.21 36.61 16.75
C ARG A 301 -3.02 38.00 17.40
N ASP A 302 -3.10 39.05 16.60
CA ASP A 302 -3.07 40.45 17.05
C ASP A 302 -1.83 40.77 17.91
N GLY A 303 -0.66 40.30 17.45
CA GLY A 303 0.62 40.39 18.14
C GLY A 303 0.77 39.40 19.31
N CYS A 304 -0.23 38.58 19.61
CA CYS A 304 -0.17 37.52 20.62
C CYS A 304 0.08 36.15 19.97
N ILE A 305 0.40 35.13 20.77
CA ILE A 305 0.35 33.74 20.35
C ILE A 305 -0.95 33.10 20.87
N LEU A 306 -1.65 32.44 19.96
CA LEU A 306 -2.72 31.50 20.25
C LEU A 306 -2.20 30.10 19.96
N ALA A 307 -2.12 29.26 20.99
CA ALA A 307 -1.63 27.90 20.89
C ALA A 307 -2.66 26.91 21.40
N GLY A 308 -2.63 25.68 20.90
CA GLY A 308 -3.47 24.58 21.36
C GLY A 308 -2.91 23.25 20.86
N GLY A 309 -3.66 22.18 21.03
CA GLY A 309 -3.20 20.85 20.62
C GLY A 309 -4.26 19.79 20.82
N PHE A 310 -3.90 18.54 20.56
CA PHE A 310 -4.76 17.38 20.77
C PHE A 310 -4.03 16.39 21.66
N GLU A 311 -4.39 16.37 22.94
CA GLU A 311 -3.82 15.46 23.91
C GLU A 311 -4.01 13.99 23.46
N PRO A 312 -3.04 13.10 23.71
CA PRO A 312 -3.16 11.68 23.34
C PRO A 312 -4.42 11.00 23.90
N ILE A 313 -4.87 11.44 25.08
CA ILE A 313 -6.10 10.95 25.73
C ILE A 313 -6.98 12.17 25.98
N ALA A 314 -8.06 12.29 25.22
CA ALA A 314 -9.01 13.40 25.37
C ALA A 314 -9.98 13.20 26.53
N LYS A 315 -10.51 14.31 27.05
CA LYS A 315 -11.55 14.32 28.10
C LYS A 315 -12.95 14.51 27.50
N PRO A 316 -13.75 13.44 27.37
CA PRO A 316 -15.14 13.57 26.95
C PRO A 316 -15.98 14.25 28.02
N VAL A 317 -16.93 15.08 27.61
CA VAL A 317 -17.88 15.77 28.50
C VAL A 317 -19.28 15.22 28.28
N TYR A 318 -20.04 15.01 29.35
CA TYR A 318 -21.38 14.45 29.26
C TYR A 318 -22.41 15.52 28.87
N GLU A 319 -23.36 15.17 28.00
CA GLU A 319 -24.42 16.10 27.59
C GLU A 319 -25.27 16.58 28.79
N GLU A 320 -25.43 15.75 29.83
CA GLU A 320 -26.16 16.07 31.06
C GLU A 320 -25.45 17.12 31.92
N GLU A 321 -24.13 17.24 31.79
CA GLU A 321 -23.32 18.24 32.48
C GLU A 321 -23.39 19.62 31.79
N ILE A 322 -23.96 19.67 30.58
CA ILE A 322 -24.07 20.87 29.74
C ILE A 322 -25.53 21.36 29.70
N THR A 323 -25.88 22.20 30.67
CA THR A 323 -27.23 22.78 30.83
C THR A 323 -27.39 24.18 30.23
N SER A 324 -26.31 24.93 30.00
CA SER A 324 -26.34 26.28 29.39
C SER A 324 -25.07 26.64 28.60
N MET A 325 -25.13 27.73 27.81
CA MET A 325 -24.00 28.26 27.02
C MET A 325 -22.78 28.62 27.86
N ALA A 326 -22.98 29.10 29.10
CA ALA A 326 -21.89 29.40 30.03
C ALA A 326 -21.03 28.17 30.37
N GLN A 327 -21.59 26.97 30.23
CA GLN A 327 -20.91 25.69 30.48
C GLN A 327 -20.18 25.12 29.25
N ARG A 328 -20.17 25.83 28.10
CA ARG A 328 -19.27 25.50 26.98
C ARG A 328 -17.80 25.84 27.28
N CYS A 329 -17.58 26.80 28.17
CA CYS A 329 -16.26 27.09 28.72
C CYS A 329 -16.12 26.32 30.03
N VAL A 330 -15.48 25.16 29.95
CA VAL A 330 -15.17 24.34 31.13
C VAL A 330 -14.05 25.05 31.91
N PRO A 331 -13.93 24.86 33.24
CA PRO A 331 -12.79 25.39 33.97
C PRO A 331 -11.44 24.99 33.35
N GLU A 332 -10.45 25.87 33.51
CA GLU A 332 -9.09 25.59 33.08
C GLU A 332 -8.54 24.34 33.80
N ASP A 333 -7.88 23.45 33.06
CA ASP A 333 -7.21 22.28 33.61
C ASP A 333 -5.74 22.26 33.16
N TRP A 334 -4.91 22.88 33.99
CA TRP A 334 -3.48 23.01 33.73
C TRP A 334 -2.73 21.69 33.79
N ASP A 335 -3.20 20.73 34.59
CA ASP A 335 -2.57 19.42 34.73
C ASP A 335 -2.80 18.59 33.46
N HIS A 336 -4.00 18.66 32.89
CA HIS A 336 -4.28 18.02 31.60
C HIS A 336 -3.55 18.70 30.45
N PHE A 337 -3.56 20.05 30.42
CA PHE A 337 -2.87 20.84 29.40
C PHE A 337 -1.33 20.71 29.47
N HIS A 338 -0.79 20.23 30.58
CA HIS A 338 0.65 20.17 30.85
C HIS A 338 1.46 19.49 29.72
N VAL A 339 0.94 18.41 29.14
CA VAL A 339 1.61 17.68 28.05
C VAL A 339 1.80 18.57 26.81
N LEU A 340 0.81 19.40 26.47
CA LEU A 340 0.89 20.34 25.36
C LEU A 340 1.81 21.52 25.71
N LEU A 341 1.71 22.04 26.93
CA LEU A 341 2.55 23.14 27.40
C LEU A 341 4.05 22.79 27.31
N GLN A 342 4.44 21.58 27.71
CA GLN A 342 5.82 21.12 27.59
C GLN A 342 6.30 21.14 26.14
N GLN A 343 5.48 20.69 25.18
CA GLN A 343 5.84 20.69 23.77
C GLN A 343 5.87 22.12 23.20
N LEU A 344 4.98 23.02 23.65
CA LEU A 344 4.98 24.43 23.27
C LEU A 344 6.27 25.13 23.71
N LEU A 345 6.67 24.94 24.97
CA LEU A 345 7.91 25.50 25.50
C LEU A 345 9.15 24.92 24.83
N LYS A 346 9.10 23.64 24.43
CA LYS A 346 10.19 23.03 23.65
C LYS A 346 10.30 23.64 22.26
N ARG A 347 9.17 23.78 21.55
CA ARG A 347 9.14 24.27 20.17
C ARG A 347 9.41 25.76 20.05
N VAL A 348 8.98 26.55 21.03
CA VAL A 348 9.22 28.00 21.10
C VAL A 348 9.73 28.36 22.51
N PRO A 349 11.05 28.23 22.77
CA PRO A 349 11.63 28.46 24.10
C PRO A 349 11.35 29.84 24.71
N SER A 350 11.20 30.87 23.87
CA SER A 350 10.85 32.22 24.31
C SER A 350 9.47 32.32 24.97
N LEU A 351 8.57 31.36 24.74
CA LEU A 351 7.29 31.29 25.45
C LEU A 351 7.44 31.13 26.97
N SER A 352 8.58 30.63 27.45
CA SER A 352 8.86 30.55 28.89
C SER A 352 8.91 31.91 29.60
N GLN A 353 9.17 32.98 28.85
CA GLN A 353 9.21 34.36 29.33
C GLN A 353 7.96 35.16 28.94
N ALA A 354 7.05 34.57 28.15
CA ALA A 354 5.85 35.25 27.70
C ALA A 354 4.86 35.42 28.85
N VAL A 355 4.24 36.59 28.93
CA VAL A 355 3.16 36.81 29.90
C VAL A 355 1.90 36.13 29.39
N LEU A 356 1.42 35.17 30.17
CA LEU A 356 0.15 34.50 29.90
C LEU A 356 -1.02 35.47 30.06
N HIS A 357 -1.99 35.40 29.15
CA HIS A 357 -3.27 36.09 29.30
C HIS A 357 -4.33 35.18 29.92
N LYS A 358 -4.59 34.00 29.34
CA LYS A 358 -5.55 33.00 29.83
C LYS A 358 -5.36 31.64 29.17
N LEU A 359 -5.88 30.58 29.79
CA LEU A 359 -6.07 29.27 29.17
C LEU A 359 -7.56 29.05 28.98
N CYS A 360 -8.03 28.97 27.74
CA CYS A 360 -9.43 28.64 27.47
C CYS A 360 -9.60 27.13 27.35
N ASN A 361 -10.65 26.59 27.96
CA ASN A 361 -11.07 25.20 27.76
C ASN A 361 -12.47 25.21 27.14
N GLY A 362 -12.55 24.95 25.84
CA GLY A 362 -13.78 24.95 25.06
C GLY A 362 -14.22 23.54 24.67
N LEU A 363 -15.51 23.37 24.42
CA LEU A 363 -16.05 22.08 23.97
C LEU A 363 -16.04 21.93 22.45
N GLU A 364 -15.52 20.80 21.97
CA GLU A 364 -15.50 20.43 20.56
C GLU A 364 -16.10 19.03 20.36
N ALA A 365 -16.96 18.88 19.34
CA ALA A 365 -17.66 17.62 19.09
C ALA A 365 -16.93 16.75 18.08
N PHE A 366 -16.69 15.50 18.46
CA PHE A 366 -16.02 14.51 17.63
C PHE A 366 -16.98 13.36 17.28
N SER A 367 -16.88 12.92 16.03
CA SER A 367 -17.51 11.69 15.55
C SER A 367 -16.63 10.48 15.87
N PRO A 368 -17.19 9.26 15.84
CA PRO A 368 -16.45 8.04 16.13
C PRO A 368 -15.21 7.79 15.27
N ASP A 369 -15.16 8.34 14.06
CA ASP A 369 -14.08 8.12 13.09
C ASP A 369 -13.24 9.38 12.83
N CYS A 370 -13.43 10.42 13.66
CA CYS A 370 -12.82 11.73 13.44
C CYS A 370 -13.18 12.38 12.09
N LYS A 371 -14.23 11.98 11.38
CA LYS A 371 -14.66 12.63 10.12
C LYS A 371 -15.93 13.46 10.32
N TRP A 372 -16.18 14.41 9.42
CA TRP A 372 -17.41 15.20 9.47
C TRP A 372 -18.65 14.34 9.22
N ILE A 373 -19.80 14.80 9.69
CA ILE A 373 -21.08 14.11 9.49
C ILE A 373 -21.95 15.00 8.61
N VAL A 374 -22.15 14.57 7.37
CA VAL A 374 -22.83 15.32 6.33
C VAL A 374 -23.84 14.41 5.61
N GLY A 375 -24.99 14.96 5.22
CA GLY A 375 -25.92 14.33 4.29
C GLY A 375 -27.30 14.00 4.88
N GLU A 376 -28.17 13.46 4.03
CA GLU A 376 -29.53 13.04 4.39
C GLU A 376 -29.54 11.82 5.34
N ALA A 377 -30.45 11.85 6.31
CA ALA A 377 -30.62 10.78 7.28
C ALA A 377 -31.42 9.60 6.71
N PRO A 378 -30.94 8.36 6.88
CA PRO A 378 -31.64 7.19 6.36
C PRO A 378 -32.94 6.87 7.12
N GLU A 379 -33.12 7.41 8.34
CA GLU A 379 -34.36 7.22 9.13
C GLU A 379 -35.50 8.14 8.70
N MET A 380 -35.22 9.27 8.04
CA MET A 380 -36.22 10.29 7.74
C MET A 380 -35.83 11.10 6.51
N PHE A 381 -36.61 11.00 5.45
CA PHE A 381 -36.42 11.76 4.22
C PHE A 381 -36.51 13.27 4.49
N ASN A 382 -35.67 14.04 3.79
CA ASN A 382 -35.48 15.47 3.91
C ASN A 382 -34.94 15.95 5.28
N TYR A 383 -34.45 15.04 6.13
CA TYR A 383 -33.68 15.38 7.31
C TYR A 383 -32.19 15.33 6.96
N HIS A 384 -31.52 16.47 6.85
CA HIS A 384 -30.08 16.55 6.58
C HIS A 384 -29.29 16.86 7.85
N VAL A 385 -28.05 16.39 7.90
CA VAL A 385 -27.11 16.69 8.99
C VAL A 385 -25.90 17.39 8.40
N ALA A 386 -25.42 18.44 9.07
CA ALA A 386 -24.13 19.07 8.78
C ALA A 386 -23.45 19.43 10.11
N ALA A 387 -22.81 18.43 10.74
CA ALA A 387 -22.27 18.53 12.08
C ALA A 387 -20.94 17.75 12.26
N GLY A 388 -20.36 17.79 13.46
CA GLY A 388 -19.13 17.04 13.75
C GLY A 388 -17.90 17.61 13.05
N MET A 389 -17.85 18.93 12.88
CA MET A 389 -16.74 19.60 12.16
C MET A 389 -15.42 19.57 12.94
N LYS A 390 -15.45 19.17 14.22
CA LYS A 390 -14.31 19.23 15.14
C LYS A 390 -13.74 20.67 15.16
N THR A 391 -12.47 20.79 15.49
CA THR A 391 -11.69 22.04 15.48
C THR A 391 -11.39 22.63 14.09
N VAL A 392 -11.89 22.03 12.99
CA VAL A 392 -11.63 22.49 11.61
C VAL A 392 -12.84 23.12 10.93
N GLY A 393 -13.88 23.48 11.70
CA GLY A 393 -15.15 24.01 11.17
C GLY A 393 -15.01 25.15 10.18
N ILE A 394 -14.14 26.13 10.43
CA ILE A 394 -13.93 27.24 9.49
C ILE A 394 -13.32 26.78 8.16
N SER A 395 -12.41 25.81 8.20
CA SER A 395 -11.65 25.34 7.03
C SER A 395 -12.52 24.61 6.01
N ALA A 396 -13.68 24.10 6.42
CA ALA A 396 -14.55 23.26 5.59
C ALA A 396 -15.99 23.78 5.47
N ALA A 397 -16.38 24.80 6.24
CA ALA A 397 -17.76 25.27 6.32
C ALA A 397 -18.37 25.60 4.96
N GLY A 398 -17.69 26.42 4.15
CA GLY A 398 -18.15 26.77 2.80
C GLY A 398 -18.45 25.55 1.92
N GLY A 399 -17.46 24.70 1.65
CA GLY A 399 -17.66 23.53 0.77
C GLY A 399 -18.66 22.51 1.32
N VAL A 400 -18.67 22.24 2.63
CA VAL A 400 -19.65 21.31 3.22
C VAL A 400 -21.07 21.88 3.12
N ALA A 401 -21.24 23.18 3.35
CA ALA A 401 -22.52 23.83 3.21
C ALA A 401 -22.99 23.89 1.75
N GLU A 402 -22.08 24.14 0.80
CA GLU A 402 -22.34 24.04 -0.62
C GLU A 402 -22.85 22.64 -1.00
N ALA A 403 -22.15 21.59 -0.56
CA ALA A 403 -22.57 20.21 -0.79
C ALA A 403 -23.95 19.89 -0.18
N THR A 404 -24.23 20.40 1.03
CA THR A 404 -25.53 20.23 1.70
C THR A 404 -26.64 20.95 0.94
N ALA A 405 -26.38 22.16 0.43
CA ALA A 405 -27.33 22.90 -0.38
C ALA A 405 -27.59 22.22 -1.74
N ASP A 406 -26.55 21.69 -2.39
CA ASP A 406 -26.67 20.90 -3.63
C ASP A 406 -27.60 19.69 -3.40
N GLU A 407 -27.41 18.93 -2.31
CA GLU A 407 -28.28 17.79 -1.98
C GLU A 407 -29.75 18.20 -1.75
N ILE A 408 -30.00 19.32 -1.07
CA ILE A 408 -31.37 19.81 -0.79
C ILE A 408 -32.06 20.30 -2.07
N VAL A 409 -31.33 21.00 -2.94
CA VAL A 409 -31.91 21.66 -4.12
C VAL A 409 -31.96 20.74 -5.33
N ASP A 410 -30.88 20.00 -5.58
CA ASP A 410 -30.68 19.20 -6.80
C ASP A 410 -30.83 17.69 -6.55
N GLY A 411 -30.84 17.25 -5.28
CA GLY A 411 -30.92 15.83 -4.88
C GLY A 411 -29.58 15.09 -4.90
N TYR A 412 -28.48 15.76 -5.27
CA TYR A 412 -27.12 15.19 -5.25
C TYR A 412 -26.07 16.29 -5.10
N SER A 413 -24.90 15.95 -4.56
CA SER A 413 -23.75 16.86 -4.52
C SER A 413 -22.79 16.60 -5.70
N LYS A 414 -22.12 17.66 -6.18
CA LYS A 414 -20.99 17.53 -7.12
C LYS A 414 -19.72 16.95 -6.48
N TYR A 415 -19.67 16.89 -5.15
CA TYR A 415 -18.57 16.28 -4.40
C TYR A 415 -18.90 14.82 -4.07
N ASP A 416 -17.88 13.97 -3.98
CA ASP A 416 -18.06 12.60 -3.47
C ASP A 416 -18.19 12.64 -1.94
N MET A 417 -19.42 12.46 -1.46
CA MET A 417 -19.77 12.55 -0.04
C MET A 417 -19.74 11.19 0.68
N TYR A 418 -19.38 10.09 0.00
CA TYR A 418 -19.50 8.73 0.53
C TYR A 418 -18.87 8.55 1.92
N GLU A 419 -17.66 9.08 2.13
CA GLU A 419 -16.96 8.95 3.41
C GLU A 419 -17.45 9.89 4.52
N LEU A 420 -18.25 10.91 4.16
CA LEU A 420 -18.79 11.91 5.09
C LEU A 420 -20.28 11.67 5.38
N GLY A 421 -20.92 10.79 4.61
CA GLY A 421 -22.31 10.38 4.72
C GLY A 421 -22.70 9.91 6.11
N LEU A 422 -23.89 10.30 6.59
CA LEU A 422 -24.45 9.84 7.87
C LEU A 422 -24.66 8.31 7.90
N ASN A 423 -24.97 7.72 6.74
CA ASN A 423 -25.26 6.30 6.55
C ASN A 423 -24.07 5.36 6.84
N ARG A 424 -22.84 5.88 6.97
CA ARG A 424 -21.68 5.08 7.36
C ARG A 424 -21.73 4.61 8.82
N PHE A 425 -22.62 5.16 9.64
CA PHE A 425 -22.80 4.78 11.02
C PHE A 425 -24.01 3.88 11.23
N LEU A 426 -23.90 2.92 12.16
CA LEU A 426 -25.03 2.14 12.66
C LEU A 426 -25.68 2.83 13.85
N GLY A 427 -26.92 2.44 14.18
CA GLY A 427 -27.58 2.90 15.42
C GLY A 427 -26.75 2.61 16.68
N LEU A 428 -25.97 1.53 16.68
CA LEU A 428 -25.04 1.17 17.76
C LEU A 428 -23.94 2.22 17.98
N HIS A 429 -23.52 2.93 16.93
CA HIS A 429 -22.52 4.00 17.07
C HIS A 429 -23.08 5.26 17.76
N ASN A 430 -24.41 5.38 17.86
CA ASN A 430 -25.05 6.49 18.59
C ASN A 430 -25.23 6.20 20.10
N ASN A 431 -24.76 5.03 20.55
CA ASN A 431 -24.77 4.62 21.95
C ASN A 431 -23.80 5.48 22.77
N LYS A 432 -24.27 6.01 23.91
CA LYS A 432 -23.49 6.89 24.78
C LYS A 432 -22.20 6.25 25.29
N ARG A 433 -22.23 4.97 25.65
CA ARG A 433 -21.04 4.24 26.15
C ARG A 433 -20.00 4.08 25.06
N PHE A 434 -20.41 3.66 23.86
CA PHE A 434 -19.52 3.56 22.71
C PHE A 434 -18.87 4.92 22.41
N LEU A 435 -19.67 5.97 22.31
CA LEU A 435 -19.16 7.32 22.05
C LEU A 435 -18.18 7.78 23.11
N ARG A 436 -18.50 7.59 24.39
CA ARG A 436 -17.63 7.96 25.51
C ARG A 436 -16.27 7.26 25.45
N ASP A 437 -16.26 5.97 25.14
CA ASP A 437 -15.03 5.21 25.10
C ASP A 437 -14.22 5.56 23.84
N ARG A 438 -14.87 5.70 22.68
CA ARG A 438 -14.26 6.07 21.39
C ARG A 438 -13.64 7.47 21.38
N VAL A 439 -14.35 8.44 21.93
CA VAL A 439 -13.99 9.85 21.84
C VAL A 439 -12.81 10.24 22.75
N LYS A 440 -12.40 9.37 23.68
CA LYS A 440 -11.13 9.52 24.42
C LYS A 440 -9.89 9.35 23.53
N GLU A 441 -10.01 8.55 22.48
CA GLU A 441 -8.91 8.18 21.58
C GLU A 441 -8.88 9.07 20.32
N VAL A 442 -10.05 9.33 19.75
CA VAL A 442 -10.22 9.98 18.44
C VAL A 442 -9.49 11.34 18.29
N PRO A 443 -9.53 12.27 19.27
CA PRO A 443 -8.81 13.54 19.13
C PRO A 443 -7.30 13.35 19.07
N GLY A 444 -6.71 12.48 19.90
CA GLY A 444 -5.28 12.18 19.87
C GLY A 444 -4.82 11.58 18.54
N VAL A 445 -5.66 10.75 17.91
CA VAL A 445 -5.40 10.20 16.56
C VAL A 445 -5.34 11.29 15.48
N HIS A 446 -5.94 12.47 15.69
CA HIS A 446 -5.92 13.55 14.70
C HIS A 446 -4.49 13.99 14.32
N TYR A 447 -3.57 13.99 15.29
CA TYR A 447 -2.13 14.28 15.08
C TYR A 447 -1.25 13.01 15.11
N GLY A 448 -1.86 11.83 15.23
CA GLY A 448 -1.21 10.55 15.07
C GLY A 448 -0.56 10.38 13.69
N LEU A 449 0.30 9.37 13.56
CA LEU A 449 0.83 8.97 12.26
C LEU A 449 -0.27 8.21 11.51
N PRO A 450 -0.70 8.69 10.31
CA PRO A 450 -1.78 8.07 9.56
C PRO A 450 -1.27 6.84 8.79
N TYR A 451 -0.93 5.79 9.53
CA TYR A 451 -0.59 4.49 8.96
C TYR A 451 -1.82 3.93 8.22
N PRO A 452 -1.62 3.33 7.03
CA PRO A 452 -2.70 2.62 6.36
C PRO A 452 -3.32 1.57 7.29
N PHE A 453 -4.64 1.40 7.22
CA PHE A 453 -5.39 0.41 7.99
C PHE A 453 -5.25 0.52 9.51
N GLN A 454 -4.92 1.71 10.03
CA GLN A 454 -4.95 1.96 11.47
C GLN A 454 -6.36 1.67 12.01
N GLU A 455 -6.42 0.73 12.96
CA GLU A 455 -7.61 0.40 13.70
C GLU A 455 -7.63 1.17 15.02
N PHE A 456 -8.83 1.50 15.50
CA PHE A 456 -8.95 2.11 16.81
C PHE A 456 -8.99 1.04 17.92
N GLU A 457 -8.43 1.38 19.09
CA GLU A 457 -8.31 0.48 20.24
C GLU A 457 -9.56 0.45 21.12
N THR A 458 -10.27 1.57 21.24
CA THR A 458 -11.48 1.69 22.06
C THR A 458 -12.74 1.27 21.28
N GLY A 459 -13.94 1.30 21.87
CA GLY A 459 -15.21 1.13 21.11
C GLY A 459 -15.33 -0.15 20.25
N ARG A 460 -14.63 -1.22 20.61
CA ARG A 460 -14.61 -2.51 19.90
C ARG A 460 -15.72 -3.46 20.37
N ASN A 461 -15.84 -4.59 19.69
CA ASN A 461 -16.73 -5.71 20.04
C ASN A 461 -18.22 -5.32 20.09
N LEU A 462 -18.65 -4.37 19.25
CA LEU A 462 -20.06 -3.98 19.14
C LEU A 462 -20.93 -5.07 18.52
N ARG A 463 -20.39 -5.77 17.51
CA ARG A 463 -21.02 -6.90 16.83
C ARG A 463 -19.99 -7.99 16.63
N LEU A 464 -20.27 -9.16 17.18
CA LEU A 464 -19.43 -10.35 17.06
C LEU A 464 -20.17 -11.39 16.24
N SER A 465 -19.47 -12.07 15.34
CA SER A 465 -20.02 -13.27 14.70
C SER A 465 -20.07 -14.43 15.71
N PRO A 466 -20.95 -15.43 15.54
CA PRO A 466 -20.95 -16.62 16.41
C PRO A 466 -19.59 -17.34 16.45
N ILE A 467 -18.81 -17.23 15.38
CA ILE A 467 -17.46 -17.82 15.26
C ILE A 467 -16.36 -16.92 15.84
N TYR A 468 -16.65 -15.69 16.26
CA TYR A 468 -15.64 -14.76 16.78
C TYR A 468 -14.78 -15.35 17.91
N PRO A 469 -15.32 -16.04 18.93
CA PRO A 469 -14.50 -16.68 19.96
C PRO A 469 -13.51 -17.68 19.35
N THR A 470 -13.98 -18.55 18.44
CA THR A 470 -13.13 -19.52 17.74
C THR A 470 -12.02 -18.82 16.95
N LEU A 471 -12.35 -17.77 16.21
CA LEU A 471 -11.36 -17.03 15.41
C LEU A 471 -10.32 -16.35 16.30
N ARG A 472 -10.75 -15.71 17.39
CA ARG A 472 -9.87 -15.09 18.38
C ARG A 472 -8.96 -16.12 19.04
N ASP A 473 -9.51 -17.26 19.43
CA ASP A 473 -8.75 -18.34 20.08
C ASP A 473 -7.73 -18.99 19.12
N ASN A 474 -7.93 -18.84 17.81
CA ASN A 474 -6.97 -19.22 16.76
C ASN A 474 -6.05 -18.06 16.34
N GLY A 475 -5.99 -16.98 17.12
CA GLY A 475 -5.06 -15.86 16.91
C GLY A 475 -5.54 -14.78 15.94
N ALA A 476 -6.82 -14.74 15.56
CA ALA A 476 -7.31 -13.65 14.71
C ALA A 476 -7.02 -12.27 15.32
N VAL A 477 -6.32 -11.43 14.56
CA VAL A 477 -6.22 -10.00 14.82
C VAL A 477 -7.36 -9.35 14.05
N PHE A 478 -8.18 -8.58 14.77
CA PHE A 478 -9.42 -8.06 14.22
C PHE A 478 -9.28 -6.60 13.79
N GLY A 479 -9.91 -6.28 12.67
CA GLY A 479 -10.26 -4.92 12.27
C GLY A 479 -11.76 -4.69 12.37
N GLN A 480 -12.17 -3.43 12.51
CA GLN A 480 -13.56 -3.05 12.70
C GLN A 480 -14.17 -2.43 11.44
N VAL A 481 -15.27 -3.01 10.93
CA VAL A 481 -16.10 -2.36 9.90
C VAL A 481 -17.57 -2.52 10.27
N MET A 482 -18.32 -1.40 10.27
CA MET A 482 -19.74 -1.38 10.64
C MET A 482 -20.00 -2.07 12.00
N GLY A 483 -19.13 -1.82 12.97
CA GLY A 483 -19.17 -2.40 14.31
C GLY A 483 -18.83 -3.90 14.40
N TYR A 484 -18.65 -4.59 13.26
CA TYR A 484 -18.23 -5.99 13.25
C TYR A 484 -16.73 -6.11 13.47
N GLU A 485 -16.37 -7.04 14.35
CA GLU A 485 -15.03 -7.58 14.43
C GLU A 485 -14.80 -8.58 13.30
N ARG A 486 -13.87 -8.28 12.39
CA ARG A 486 -13.52 -9.14 11.26
C ARG A 486 -12.03 -9.45 11.33
N PRO A 487 -11.61 -10.73 11.26
CA PRO A 487 -10.19 -11.04 11.16
C PRO A 487 -9.59 -10.30 9.97
N THR A 488 -8.56 -9.50 10.22
CA THR A 488 -7.72 -8.90 9.17
C THR A 488 -6.58 -9.85 8.82
N TRP A 489 -6.02 -10.52 9.84
CA TRP A 489 -5.01 -11.57 9.72
C TRP A 489 -5.05 -12.46 10.97
N PHE A 490 -4.28 -13.55 11.00
CA PHE A 490 -4.18 -14.45 12.16
C PHE A 490 -2.74 -14.49 12.68
N GLU A 491 -2.58 -14.10 13.94
CA GLU A 491 -1.36 -14.27 14.71
C GLU A 491 -1.13 -15.77 14.96
N THR A 492 0.05 -16.25 14.62
CA THR A 492 0.42 -17.65 14.91
C THR A 492 0.52 -17.81 16.42
N VAL A 493 -0.31 -18.68 17.01
CA VAL A 493 -0.43 -18.87 18.46
C VAL A 493 0.96 -19.21 19.05
N GLY A 494 1.59 -18.22 19.68
CA GLY A 494 2.95 -18.32 20.24
C GLY A 494 3.84 -17.07 20.22
N LEU A 495 3.35 -15.87 19.89
CA LEU A 495 4.13 -14.62 19.85
C LEU A 495 3.54 -13.51 20.75
N CYS A 496 4.42 -12.67 21.30
CA CYS A 496 4.15 -11.65 22.33
C CYS A 496 3.62 -10.33 21.72
N PRO A 497 2.71 -9.56 22.40
CA PRO A 497 1.96 -8.44 21.81
C PRO A 497 2.77 -7.22 21.33
N VAL A 498 4.08 -7.18 21.57
CA VAL A 498 4.96 -6.06 21.16
C VAL A 498 5.41 -6.19 19.70
N LEU A 499 5.30 -7.38 19.08
CA LEU A 499 5.64 -7.61 17.66
C LEU A 499 4.59 -7.07 16.67
N GLY A 500 3.32 -6.93 17.09
CA GLY A 500 2.24 -6.45 16.21
C GLY A 500 2.37 -4.99 15.78
N LEU A 501 3.00 -4.15 16.60
CA LEU A 501 3.27 -2.73 16.28
C LEU A 501 4.39 -2.55 15.26
N ILE A 502 5.30 -3.53 15.13
CA ILE A 502 6.40 -3.51 14.14
C ILE A 502 5.92 -4.09 12.79
N LEU A 503 4.98 -5.06 12.81
CA LEU A 503 4.32 -5.58 11.60
C LEU A 503 3.48 -4.52 10.86
N MET A 504 2.87 -3.57 11.57
CA MET A 504 2.13 -2.45 10.96
C MET A 504 3.01 -1.48 10.16
N MET A 505 4.32 -1.42 10.41
CA MET A 505 5.23 -0.49 9.73
C MET A 505 5.76 -1.02 8.39
N PHE A 506 5.56 -2.30 8.05
CA PHE A 506 6.24 -2.93 6.92
C PHE A 506 5.34 -3.68 5.91
N GLU A 507 4.09 -3.99 6.23
CA GLU A 507 3.24 -4.78 5.30
C GLU A 507 2.56 -3.96 4.19
N PHE A 508 3.37 -3.33 3.34
CA PHE A 508 3.14 -3.33 1.88
C PHE A 508 4.42 -3.57 1.07
N TYR A 509 5.54 -3.93 1.72
CA TYR A 509 6.70 -4.56 1.11
C TYR A 509 7.31 -5.55 2.12
N PHE A 510 7.30 -6.85 1.76
CA PHE A 510 7.92 -8.00 2.45
C PHE A 510 7.23 -8.62 3.69
N PHE A 511 7.06 -9.95 3.60
CA PHE A 511 6.63 -10.92 4.62
C PHE A 511 7.79 -11.31 5.54
N PHE A 512 7.68 -11.12 6.87
CA PHE A 512 8.69 -11.52 7.86
C PHE A 512 8.04 -12.21 9.09
N LEU A 513 8.55 -13.38 9.50
CA LEU A 513 8.06 -14.19 10.64
C LEU A 513 9.18 -14.48 11.66
N PHE A 514 9.08 -13.97 12.91
CA PHE A 514 10.07 -14.20 13.99
C PHE A 514 9.79 -15.49 14.80
N PRO A 515 10.83 -16.20 15.30
CA PRO A 515 10.67 -17.40 16.13
C PRO A 515 10.35 -17.10 17.60
N SER A 516 9.68 -18.08 18.23
CA SER A 516 8.86 -17.99 19.44
C SER A 516 9.56 -18.23 20.79
N ASN A 517 10.85 -17.96 20.97
CA ASN A 517 11.52 -18.19 22.27
C ASN A 517 12.55 -17.09 22.61
N LEU A 518 12.18 -16.14 23.47
CA LEU A 518 13.11 -15.23 24.17
C LEU A 518 12.72 -15.20 25.65
N SER A 519 13.68 -15.47 26.54
CA SER A 519 13.44 -15.63 27.98
C SER A 519 13.19 -14.29 28.71
N SER A 520 12.42 -14.33 29.79
CA SER A 520 12.00 -13.16 30.59
C SER A 520 13.13 -12.36 31.26
N LYS A 521 14.38 -12.83 31.17
CA LYS A 521 15.56 -12.15 31.73
C LYS A 521 16.07 -11.05 30.81
N THR A 522 15.89 -11.20 29.49
CA THR A 522 16.30 -10.22 28.47
C THR A 522 15.37 -8.99 28.45
N GLU A 523 14.09 -9.20 28.76
CA GLU A 523 13.03 -8.18 28.82
C GLU A 523 13.26 -7.12 29.93
N LYS A 524 13.75 -7.54 31.12
CA LYS A 524 14.10 -6.61 32.20
C LYS A 524 15.37 -5.80 31.93
N LYS A 525 16.29 -6.33 31.11
CA LYS A 525 17.51 -5.62 30.71
C LYS A 525 17.19 -4.54 29.67
N LEU A 526 16.30 -4.85 28.71
CA LEU A 526 15.75 -3.93 27.71
C LEU A 526 15.03 -2.72 28.32
N LEU A 527 14.21 -2.95 29.36
CA LEU A 527 13.48 -1.88 30.04
C LEU A 527 14.39 -0.97 30.90
N GLY A 528 15.52 -1.49 31.40
CA GLY A 528 16.52 -0.68 32.12
C GLY A 528 17.32 0.24 31.20
N ILE A 529 17.59 -0.19 29.96
CA ILE A 529 18.38 0.55 28.96
C ILE A 529 17.65 1.82 28.47
N LEU A 530 16.31 1.79 28.44
CA LEU A 530 15.50 2.97 28.07
C LEU A 530 15.49 4.06 29.16
N SER A 531 16.12 3.82 30.31
CA SER A 531 16.09 4.72 31.46
C SER A 531 17.41 5.43 31.77
N GLU A 532 18.55 4.99 31.20
CA GLU A 532 19.86 5.60 31.45
C GLU A 532 20.51 6.09 30.14
N GLY A 533 21.17 7.25 30.22
CA GLY A 533 21.60 8.08 29.09
C GLY A 533 22.40 7.38 27.99
N THR A 534 22.28 7.93 26.80
CA THR A 534 22.72 7.46 25.48
C THR A 534 24.23 7.40 25.23
N ASP A 535 25.06 7.16 26.25
CA ASP A 535 26.51 7.09 26.05
C ASP A 535 27.01 5.69 25.72
N ASP A 536 26.18 4.65 25.84
CA ASP A 536 26.60 3.26 25.62
C ASP A 536 25.67 2.42 24.70
N ILE A 537 25.06 3.08 23.72
CA ILE A 537 24.24 2.41 22.68
C ILE A 537 25.07 1.36 21.90
N THR A 538 26.38 1.56 21.78
CA THR A 538 27.28 0.64 21.05
C THR A 538 27.42 -0.70 21.79
N ASN A 539 27.65 -0.71 23.11
CA ASN A 539 27.71 -1.97 23.89
C ASN A 539 26.34 -2.66 24.00
N VAL A 540 25.25 -1.90 23.95
CA VAL A 540 23.88 -2.44 23.93
C VAL A 540 23.53 -3.09 22.59
N LEU A 541 23.89 -2.47 21.46
CA LEU A 541 23.72 -3.07 20.13
C LEU A 541 24.61 -4.32 19.96
N GLU A 542 25.80 -4.34 20.56
CA GLU A 542 26.61 -5.55 20.68
C GLU A 542 25.95 -6.64 21.54
N SER A 543 25.08 -6.28 22.49
CA SER A 543 24.30 -7.23 23.31
C SER A 543 23.00 -7.76 22.66
N PHE A 544 22.57 -7.16 21.54
CA PHE A 544 21.50 -7.66 20.67
C PHE A 544 22.04 -8.43 19.46
N THR A 545 23.34 -8.75 19.45
CA THR A 545 23.83 -9.80 18.55
C THR A 545 22.98 -11.04 18.75
N ILE A 546 22.45 -11.56 17.65
CA ILE A 546 21.66 -12.78 17.63
C ILE A 546 22.47 -13.86 18.36
N GLU A 547 22.03 -14.29 19.55
CA GLU A 547 22.68 -15.39 20.26
C GLU A 547 22.89 -16.54 19.27
N GLU A 548 24.04 -17.22 19.36
CA GLU A 548 24.46 -18.28 18.43
C GLU A 548 23.44 -19.44 18.30
N GLU A 549 22.36 -19.45 19.08
CA GLU A 549 21.32 -20.48 19.13
C GLU A 549 20.12 -20.31 18.17
N VAL A 550 19.87 -19.16 17.51
CA VAL A 550 18.75 -19.09 16.53
C VAL A 550 19.13 -19.86 15.27
N PRO A 551 18.30 -20.79 14.74
CA PRO A 551 18.63 -21.56 13.55
C PRO A 551 19.01 -20.63 12.39
N PHE A 552 20.19 -20.85 11.83
CA PHE A 552 20.86 -19.92 10.92
C PHE A 552 19.93 -19.42 9.80
N TYR A 553 19.06 -20.28 9.25
CA TYR A 553 18.11 -19.92 8.18
C TYR A 553 17.04 -18.89 8.55
N LYS A 554 16.66 -18.78 9.83
CA LYS A 554 15.73 -17.74 10.30
C LYS A 554 16.41 -16.38 10.46
N ARG A 555 17.75 -16.32 10.54
CA ARG A 555 18.50 -15.05 10.64
C ARG A 555 18.51 -14.27 9.31
N TYR A 556 18.52 -14.99 8.18
CA TYR A 556 18.67 -14.42 6.83
C TYR A 556 17.37 -13.93 6.17
N LEU A 557 16.23 -14.29 6.77
CA LEU A 557 14.93 -13.74 6.40
C LEU A 557 14.73 -12.36 7.04
N TYR A 558 15.76 -11.77 7.68
CA TYR A 558 15.75 -10.43 8.26
C TYR A 558 16.57 -9.37 7.49
N PHE A 559 15.96 -8.28 7.00
CA PHE A 559 16.68 -7.10 6.49
C PHE A 559 17.32 -6.33 7.67
N SER A 560 18.46 -6.81 8.15
CA SER A 560 19.32 -6.08 9.09
C SER A 560 20.51 -5.44 8.35
N LYS A 561 21.33 -4.65 9.05
CA LYS A 561 22.65 -4.20 8.53
C LYS A 561 23.57 -5.37 8.13
N GLU A 562 23.22 -6.59 8.53
CA GLU A 562 23.95 -7.81 8.23
C GLU A 562 23.49 -8.42 6.90
N ASN A 563 22.36 -8.05 6.28
CA ASN A 563 22.00 -8.47 4.90
C ASN A 563 22.87 -7.76 3.85
N ASN A 564 24.16 -8.04 3.92
CA ASN A 564 25.22 -7.55 3.05
C ASN A 564 25.65 -8.67 2.07
N VAL A 565 26.57 -8.32 1.18
CA VAL A 565 27.14 -9.26 0.19
C VAL A 565 27.71 -10.50 0.87
N ASP A 566 28.37 -10.37 2.03
CA ASP A 566 28.97 -11.50 2.75
C ASP A 566 27.92 -12.51 3.21
N ASN A 567 26.75 -12.02 3.62
CA ASN A 567 25.64 -12.85 4.08
C ASN A 567 24.95 -13.57 2.92
N PHE A 568 24.78 -12.91 1.79
CA PHE A 568 24.34 -13.56 0.56
C PHE A 568 25.33 -14.66 0.14
N LEU A 569 26.64 -14.40 0.18
CA LEU A 569 27.67 -15.39 -0.10
C LEU A 569 27.65 -16.58 0.88
N LYS A 570 27.27 -16.37 2.15
CA LYS A 570 27.07 -17.47 3.10
C LYS A 570 25.86 -18.34 2.76
N ILE A 571 24.74 -17.74 2.35
CA ILE A 571 23.56 -18.50 1.87
C ILE A 571 23.97 -19.41 0.71
N LEU A 572 24.67 -18.86 -0.29
CA LEU A 572 25.12 -19.63 -1.44
C LEU A 572 26.04 -20.79 -1.04
N LYS A 573 26.90 -20.62 -0.04
CA LYS A 573 27.79 -21.69 0.48
C LYS A 573 27.04 -22.81 1.19
N GLU A 574 25.88 -22.54 1.78
CA GLU A 574 25.11 -23.53 2.53
C GLU A 574 24.11 -24.32 1.68
N LEU A 575 23.68 -23.73 0.56
CA LEU A 575 22.81 -24.39 -0.40
C LEU A 575 23.51 -25.64 -1.00
N PRO A 576 22.74 -26.62 -1.49
CA PRO A 576 23.29 -27.83 -2.11
C PRO A 576 24.35 -27.51 -3.16
N LYS A 577 25.51 -28.15 -3.05
CA LYS A 577 26.65 -27.91 -3.97
C LYS A 577 26.35 -28.38 -5.37
N GLU A 578 25.35 -29.25 -5.53
CA GLU A 578 24.86 -29.76 -6.80
C GLU A 578 24.09 -28.68 -7.58
N TRP A 579 23.48 -27.70 -6.91
CA TRP A 579 22.64 -26.70 -7.58
C TRP A 579 23.46 -25.66 -8.35
N THR A 580 23.11 -25.47 -9.62
CA THR A 580 23.44 -24.25 -10.36
C THR A 580 22.31 -23.25 -10.15
N ILE A 581 22.61 -22.09 -9.54
CA ILE A 581 21.60 -21.08 -9.22
C ILE A 581 21.83 -19.84 -10.07
N ILE A 582 20.77 -19.41 -10.75
CA ILE A 582 20.83 -18.36 -11.76
C ILE A 582 19.67 -17.40 -11.53
N GLN A 583 19.95 -16.10 -11.59
CA GLN A 583 18.95 -15.06 -11.54
C GLN A 583 18.84 -14.36 -12.90
N LEU A 584 17.60 -14.15 -13.36
CA LEU A 584 17.25 -13.40 -14.56
C LEU A 584 16.49 -12.14 -14.15
N THR A 585 16.98 -10.96 -14.52
CA THR A 585 16.32 -9.67 -14.22
C THR A 585 16.29 -8.73 -15.41
N VAL A 586 15.33 -7.80 -15.42
CA VAL A 586 15.30 -6.66 -16.35
C VAL A 586 16.09 -5.47 -15.78
N PRO A 587 16.57 -4.53 -16.62
CA PRO A 587 17.14 -3.28 -16.12
C PRO A 587 16.15 -2.50 -15.28
N TYR A 588 16.54 -2.20 -14.04
CA TYR A 588 15.76 -1.37 -13.13
C TYR A 588 15.50 0.01 -13.74
N ASN A 589 14.22 0.40 -13.81
CA ASN A 589 13.80 1.73 -14.24
C ASN A 589 13.05 2.45 -13.11
N PRO A 590 13.68 3.44 -12.45
CA PRO A 590 13.05 4.15 -11.34
C PRO A 590 11.79 4.94 -11.74
N ASN A 591 11.61 5.26 -13.04
CA ASN A 591 10.45 6.00 -13.53
C ASN A 591 9.18 5.13 -13.64
N GLU A 592 9.28 3.80 -13.66
CA GLU A 592 8.13 2.90 -13.74
C GLU A 592 7.33 2.87 -12.43
N ASN A 593 8.01 3.02 -11.29
CA ASN A 593 7.38 3.22 -9.98
C ASN A 593 6.59 4.54 -9.87
N LEU A 594 6.66 5.39 -10.90
CA LEU A 594 5.94 6.66 -11.00
C LEU A 594 4.74 6.58 -11.96
N LYS A 595 4.57 5.47 -12.70
CA LYS A 595 3.47 5.30 -13.65
C LYS A 595 2.26 4.60 -12.99
N PRO A 596 1.02 4.92 -13.41
CA PRO A 596 -0.17 4.19 -12.97
C PRO A 596 -0.10 2.70 -13.35
N LEU A 597 -0.56 1.81 -12.46
CA LEU A 597 -0.62 0.34 -12.60
C LEU A 597 -1.37 -0.21 -13.85
N ILE A 598 -1.88 0.67 -14.71
CA ILE A 598 -2.61 0.34 -15.93
C ILE A 598 -1.72 0.39 -17.18
N GLU A 599 -0.50 0.93 -17.08
CA GLU A 599 0.48 0.99 -18.16
C GLU A 599 1.66 0.04 -17.87
N TYR A 600 1.47 -1.26 -18.07
CA TYR A 600 2.58 -2.22 -18.00
C TYR A 600 3.55 -1.99 -19.16
N ARG A 601 4.85 -2.09 -18.89
CA ARG A 601 5.86 -2.16 -19.93
C ARG A 601 5.79 -3.53 -20.60
N THR A 602 5.32 -3.59 -21.85
CA THR A 602 5.39 -4.81 -22.67
C THR A 602 6.74 -4.98 -23.36
N GLU A 603 7.56 -3.92 -23.37
CA GLU A 603 8.82 -3.85 -24.11
C GLU A 603 10.02 -4.12 -23.19
N VAL A 604 10.58 -5.32 -23.31
CA VAL A 604 11.82 -5.72 -22.62
C VAL A 604 12.99 -5.58 -23.60
N ASP A 605 13.91 -4.66 -23.31
CA ASP A 605 15.00 -4.31 -24.24
C ASP A 605 16.34 -4.99 -23.91
N SER A 606 16.47 -5.60 -22.72
CA SER A 606 17.64 -6.39 -22.34
C SER A 606 17.38 -7.22 -21.09
N ILE A 607 18.23 -8.21 -20.86
CA ILE A 607 18.17 -9.14 -19.71
C ILE A 607 19.54 -9.14 -19.02
N TYR A 608 19.55 -9.10 -17.69
CA TYR A 608 20.72 -9.43 -16.89
C TYR A 608 20.61 -10.90 -16.44
N LEU A 609 21.65 -11.67 -16.76
CA LEU A 609 21.81 -13.05 -16.30
C LEU A 609 22.91 -13.08 -15.25
N SER A 610 22.53 -13.34 -14.00
CA SER A 610 23.44 -13.42 -12.86
C SER A 610 23.58 -14.86 -12.40
N MET A 611 24.77 -15.42 -12.58
CA MET A 611 25.13 -16.76 -12.13
C MET A 611 25.65 -16.68 -10.69
N PHE A 612 24.92 -17.29 -9.75
CA PHE A 612 25.25 -17.27 -8.33
C PHE A 612 26.13 -18.45 -7.92
N THR A 613 25.81 -19.63 -8.43
CA THR A 613 26.61 -20.85 -8.26
C THR A 613 26.73 -21.56 -9.59
N ASN A 614 27.89 -22.15 -9.87
CA ASN A 614 28.14 -22.91 -11.09
C ASN A 614 29.39 -23.77 -10.94
N ASP A 615 29.52 -24.80 -11.77
CA ASP A 615 30.61 -25.77 -11.69
C ASP A 615 32.00 -25.13 -11.75
N TYR A 616 32.18 -24.11 -12.59
CA TYR A 616 33.45 -23.41 -12.75
C TYR A 616 33.63 -22.21 -11.81
N LEU A 617 32.51 -21.69 -11.29
CA LEU A 617 32.51 -20.48 -10.47
C LEU A 617 32.94 -20.78 -9.04
N ASP A 618 32.43 -21.88 -8.48
CA ASP A 618 32.56 -22.22 -7.07
C ASP A 618 34.00 -22.57 -6.67
N ASP A 619 34.83 -22.98 -7.64
CA ASP A 619 36.26 -23.27 -7.45
C ASP A 619 37.13 -21.99 -7.44
N THR A 620 36.51 -20.81 -7.53
CA THR A 620 37.20 -19.52 -7.63
C THR A 620 36.73 -18.54 -6.55
N ALA A 621 37.59 -17.59 -6.17
CA ALA A 621 37.23 -16.52 -5.23
C ALA A 621 36.45 -15.36 -5.88
N LEU A 622 35.90 -15.54 -7.09
CA LEU A 622 35.34 -14.46 -7.90
C LEU A 622 33.97 -13.98 -7.40
N GLY A 623 33.17 -14.87 -6.80
CA GLY A 623 31.79 -14.58 -6.40
C GLY A 623 30.82 -14.52 -7.60
N PRO A 624 29.55 -14.10 -7.40
CA PRO A 624 28.53 -14.03 -8.44
C PRO A 624 28.97 -13.31 -9.72
N VAL A 625 28.61 -13.88 -10.88
CA VAL A 625 28.96 -13.30 -12.19
C VAL A 625 27.70 -12.88 -12.93
N THR A 626 27.60 -11.59 -13.27
CA THR A 626 26.50 -11.04 -14.07
C THR A 626 26.94 -10.69 -15.49
N VAL A 627 26.10 -11.04 -16.46
CA VAL A 627 26.22 -10.69 -17.88
C VAL A 627 25.01 -9.88 -18.32
N HIS A 628 25.24 -8.78 -19.04
CA HIS A 628 24.19 -8.00 -19.69
C HIS A 628 23.97 -8.49 -21.12
N ILE A 629 22.73 -8.84 -21.45
CA ILE A 629 22.34 -9.38 -22.75
C ILE A 629 21.31 -8.43 -23.37
N PRO A 630 21.74 -7.50 -24.25
CA PRO A 630 20.80 -6.63 -24.96
C PRO A 630 19.90 -7.45 -25.90
N ALA A 631 18.66 -7.00 -26.08
CA ALA A 631 17.77 -7.53 -27.10
C ALA A 631 18.44 -7.45 -28.47
N ASN A 632 18.30 -8.51 -29.25
CA ASN A 632 18.73 -8.46 -30.64
C ASN A 632 17.75 -7.53 -31.37
N VAL A 633 18.25 -6.46 -31.98
CA VAL A 633 17.43 -5.39 -32.58
C VAL A 633 16.41 -6.03 -33.53
N THR A 634 15.11 -5.84 -33.26
CA THR A 634 14.04 -6.25 -34.17
C THR A 634 14.24 -5.56 -35.51
N LYS A 635 14.16 -6.30 -36.63
CA LYS A 635 14.18 -5.66 -37.94
C LYS A 635 13.01 -4.69 -38.04
N GLU A 636 13.15 -3.63 -38.83
CA GLU A 636 12.09 -2.65 -39.06
C GLU A 636 10.80 -3.37 -39.53
N GLY A 637 9.76 -3.38 -38.68
CA GLY A 637 8.49 -4.08 -38.92
C GLY A 637 8.23 -5.35 -38.10
N GLU A 638 9.20 -5.89 -37.36
CA GLU A 638 9.00 -7.03 -36.45
C GLU A 638 8.56 -6.57 -35.04
N ARG A 639 7.60 -7.28 -34.43
CA ARG A 639 7.15 -6.99 -33.06
C ARG A 639 8.21 -7.41 -32.02
N PRO A 640 8.40 -6.67 -30.92
CA PRO A 640 9.23 -7.11 -29.81
C PRO A 640 8.79 -8.48 -29.29
N LEU A 641 9.74 -9.34 -28.91
CA LEU A 641 9.47 -10.74 -28.57
C LEU A 641 8.47 -10.91 -27.41
N PHE A 642 8.59 -10.11 -26.34
CA PHE A 642 7.62 -10.15 -25.23
C PHE A 642 6.26 -9.59 -25.63
N THR A 643 6.20 -8.59 -26.52
CA THR A 643 4.93 -8.11 -27.09
C THR A 643 4.24 -9.20 -27.91
N GLU A 644 4.99 -9.98 -28.70
CA GLU A 644 4.44 -11.12 -29.44
C GLU A 644 4.00 -12.26 -28.51
N LEU A 645 4.77 -12.55 -27.46
CA LEU A 645 4.39 -13.51 -26.41
C LEU A 645 3.05 -13.12 -25.75
N TYR A 646 2.91 -11.85 -25.34
CA TYR A 646 1.66 -11.36 -24.76
C TYR A 646 0.49 -11.38 -25.74
N SER A 647 0.73 -11.05 -27.02
CA SER A 647 -0.28 -11.17 -28.10
C SER A 647 -0.73 -12.62 -28.26
N LEU A 648 0.20 -13.59 -28.27
CA LEU A 648 -0.10 -15.01 -28.40
C LEU A 648 -0.97 -15.53 -27.27
N LEU A 649 -0.69 -15.07 -26.05
CA LEU A 649 -1.42 -15.51 -24.87
C LEU A 649 -2.84 -14.93 -24.89
N ASP A 650 -3.01 -13.65 -25.25
CA ASP A 650 -4.33 -13.03 -25.46
C ASP A 650 -5.13 -13.68 -26.60
N GLU A 651 -4.49 -14.00 -27.73
CA GLU A 651 -5.10 -14.71 -28.85
C GLU A 651 -5.50 -16.15 -28.47
N ASN A 652 -4.70 -16.81 -27.64
CA ASN A 652 -5.02 -18.12 -27.08
C ASN A 652 -6.27 -18.04 -26.21
N TYR A 653 -6.36 -17.08 -25.28
CA TYR A 653 -7.56 -16.85 -24.48
C TYR A 653 -8.80 -16.63 -25.35
N LYS A 654 -8.73 -15.74 -26.35
CA LYS A 654 -9.84 -15.49 -27.27
C LYS A 654 -10.24 -16.71 -28.09
N THR A 655 -9.27 -17.55 -28.49
CA THR A 655 -9.54 -18.78 -29.25
C THR A 655 -10.27 -19.81 -28.39
N ILE A 656 -9.96 -19.87 -27.10
CA ILE A 656 -10.60 -20.73 -26.09
C ILE A 656 -12.04 -20.28 -25.84
N ASP A 657 -12.27 -18.98 -25.65
CA ASP A 657 -13.62 -18.44 -25.40
C ASP A 657 -14.57 -18.69 -26.59
N ASN A 658 -14.05 -18.62 -27.81
CA ASN A 658 -14.82 -18.91 -29.03
C ASN A 658 -15.09 -20.41 -29.26
N ALA A 659 -14.37 -21.31 -28.57
CA ALA A 659 -14.52 -22.76 -28.70
C ALA A 659 -15.77 -23.31 -27.98
N GLN A 660 -16.41 -22.50 -27.12
CA GLN A 660 -17.59 -22.91 -26.35
C GLN A 660 -18.86 -23.11 -27.21
N PHE A 661 -18.81 -22.85 -28.52
CA PHE A 661 -19.94 -22.86 -29.46
C PHE A 661 -19.83 -23.91 -30.59
N LEU A 662 -18.97 -24.92 -30.44
CA LEU A 662 -18.56 -25.83 -31.51
C LEU A 662 -19.51 -27.03 -31.73
N ASN A 663 -20.65 -26.83 -32.40
CA ASN A 663 -21.49 -27.95 -32.91
C ASN A 663 -21.26 -28.28 -34.40
N ASN A 664 -20.36 -27.56 -35.08
CA ASN A 664 -20.14 -27.66 -36.53
C ASN A 664 -18.73 -28.18 -36.83
N LYS A 665 -18.61 -29.25 -37.64
CA LYS A 665 -17.33 -29.86 -38.06
C LYS A 665 -16.32 -28.84 -38.62
N ARG A 666 -16.78 -27.82 -39.35
CA ARG A 666 -15.91 -26.77 -39.92
C ARG A 666 -15.35 -25.85 -38.84
N LEU A 667 -16.13 -25.54 -37.80
CA LEU A 667 -15.67 -24.71 -36.69
C LEU A 667 -14.68 -25.47 -35.80
N VAL A 668 -14.86 -26.78 -35.64
CA VAL A 668 -13.90 -27.66 -34.93
C VAL A 668 -12.57 -27.69 -35.69
N GLN A 669 -12.59 -27.86 -37.01
CA GLN A 669 -11.38 -27.78 -37.84
C GLN A 669 -10.70 -26.41 -37.74
N ASN A 670 -11.45 -25.32 -37.75
CA ASN A 670 -10.90 -23.97 -37.58
C ASN A 670 -10.28 -23.76 -36.19
N TYR A 671 -10.86 -24.32 -35.12
CA TYR A 671 -10.30 -24.27 -33.77
C TYR A 671 -8.94 -24.99 -33.71
N TRP A 672 -8.86 -26.22 -34.22
CA TRP A 672 -7.61 -26.98 -34.25
C TRP A 672 -6.54 -26.31 -35.11
N SER A 673 -6.92 -25.77 -36.26
CA SER A 673 -6.00 -25.01 -37.13
C SER A 673 -5.46 -23.74 -36.44
N ARG A 674 -6.29 -22.99 -35.69
CA ARG A 674 -5.82 -21.83 -34.91
C ARG A 674 -4.92 -22.23 -33.75
N ARG A 675 -5.18 -23.36 -33.10
CA ARG A 675 -4.34 -23.89 -32.02
C ARG A 675 -2.97 -24.34 -32.54
N GLU A 676 -2.94 -24.96 -33.72
CA GLU A 676 -1.70 -25.30 -34.42
C GLU A 676 -0.90 -24.03 -34.78
N ASP A 677 -1.56 -22.97 -35.26
CA ASP A 677 -0.91 -21.67 -35.52
C ASP A 677 -0.29 -21.05 -34.25
N ILE A 678 -1.04 -21.03 -33.15
CA ILE A 678 -0.56 -20.52 -31.85
C ILE A 678 0.64 -21.33 -31.34
N ASP A 679 0.60 -22.67 -31.46
CA ASP A 679 1.72 -23.54 -31.07
C ASP A 679 2.97 -23.27 -31.93
N LEU A 680 2.80 -23.15 -33.25
CA LEU A 680 3.90 -22.82 -34.17
C LEU A 680 4.52 -21.45 -33.84
N ARG A 681 3.70 -20.46 -33.50
CA ARG A 681 4.17 -19.13 -33.10
C ARG A 681 4.84 -19.13 -31.72
N MET A 682 4.34 -19.90 -30.74
CA MET A 682 5.01 -20.08 -29.45
C MET A 682 6.38 -20.74 -29.61
N LYS A 683 6.47 -21.79 -30.44
CA LYS A 683 7.74 -22.40 -30.83
C LYS A 683 8.67 -21.38 -31.49
N SER A 684 8.14 -20.47 -32.30
CA SER A 684 8.92 -19.38 -32.89
C SER A 684 9.47 -18.44 -31.81
N VAL A 685 8.65 -18.01 -30.84
CA VAL A 685 9.08 -17.18 -29.71
C VAL A 685 10.19 -17.85 -28.90
N ILE A 686 10.04 -19.14 -28.56
CA ILE A 686 11.08 -19.91 -27.86
C ILE A 686 12.36 -19.99 -28.70
N ASN A 687 12.24 -20.24 -30.01
CA ASN A 687 13.39 -20.30 -30.91
C ASN A 687 14.12 -18.96 -31.03
N VAL A 688 13.40 -17.83 -31.07
CA VAL A 688 14.04 -16.49 -31.14
C VAL A 688 14.75 -16.18 -29.83
N MET A 689 14.15 -16.51 -28.67
CA MET A 689 14.83 -16.37 -27.37
C MET A 689 16.10 -17.22 -27.32
N ASP A 690 16.03 -18.49 -27.69
CA ASP A 690 17.15 -19.44 -27.66
C ASP A 690 18.26 -19.08 -28.66
N LYS A 691 17.89 -18.87 -29.93
CA LYS A 691 18.86 -18.75 -31.04
C LYS A 691 19.40 -17.35 -31.22
N GLU A 692 18.58 -16.34 -30.99
CA GLU A 692 18.88 -14.96 -31.37
C GLU A 692 19.17 -14.07 -30.17
N TRP A 693 18.32 -14.09 -29.13
CA TRP A 693 18.48 -13.21 -27.98
C TRP A 693 19.55 -13.72 -27.01
N LEU A 694 19.35 -14.89 -26.41
CA LEU A 694 20.36 -15.52 -25.55
C LEU A 694 21.54 -16.01 -26.39
N GLY A 695 21.26 -16.73 -27.47
CA GLY A 695 22.28 -17.30 -28.34
C GLY A 695 23.25 -18.17 -27.52
N GLY A 696 24.56 -17.93 -27.68
CA GLY A 696 25.58 -18.67 -26.93
C GLY A 696 25.57 -18.41 -25.41
N TRP A 697 24.95 -17.32 -24.93
CA TRP A 697 24.79 -17.07 -23.50
C TRP A 697 23.84 -18.04 -22.81
N GLY A 698 23.02 -18.77 -23.57
CA GLY A 698 22.21 -19.87 -23.04
C GLY A 698 23.07 -20.92 -22.31
N SER A 699 24.36 -21.06 -22.66
CA SER A 699 25.31 -21.95 -21.96
C SER A 699 25.39 -21.69 -20.45
N LEU A 700 25.14 -20.46 -20.01
CA LEU A 700 25.15 -20.10 -18.60
C LEU A 700 23.96 -20.66 -17.82
N LEU A 701 22.90 -21.11 -18.53
CA LEU A 701 21.73 -21.73 -17.92
C LEU A 701 21.98 -23.19 -17.51
N THR A 702 23.10 -23.79 -17.90
CA THR A 702 23.31 -25.23 -17.73
C THR A 702 23.75 -25.64 -16.32
N GLY A 703 23.21 -26.76 -15.85
CA GLY A 703 23.53 -27.37 -14.55
C GLY A 703 24.91 -28.02 -14.51
N LYS A 704 25.50 -28.21 -13.32
CA LYS A 704 26.85 -28.79 -13.15
C LYS A 704 26.96 -30.20 -13.72
N LEU A 705 28.13 -30.57 -14.27
CA LEU A 705 28.39 -31.93 -14.72
C LEU A 705 28.50 -32.89 -13.53
N ILE A 706 27.84 -34.05 -13.62
CA ILE A 706 27.98 -35.11 -12.60
C ILE A 706 29.37 -35.76 -12.70
N ASP A 707 29.92 -35.89 -13.91
CA ASP A 707 31.26 -36.44 -14.14
C ASP A 707 32.32 -35.34 -14.14
N SER A 708 33.05 -35.21 -13.03
CA SER A 708 34.12 -34.23 -12.86
C SER A 708 35.30 -34.42 -13.83
N SER A 709 35.50 -35.61 -14.39
CA SER A 709 36.61 -35.85 -15.34
C SER A 709 36.38 -35.13 -16.68
N LEU A 710 35.12 -34.93 -17.07
CA LEU A 710 34.76 -34.17 -18.28
C LEU A 710 35.02 -32.68 -18.08
N LYS A 711 34.68 -32.14 -16.90
CA LYS A 711 34.98 -30.76 -16.50
C LYS A 711 36.48 -30.47 -16.59
N GLU A 712 37.32 -31.33 -15.99
CA GLU A 712 38.78 -31.15 -16.02
C GLU A 712 39.35 -31.15 -17.45
N LYS A 713 38.81 -32.00 -18.33
CA LYS A 713 39.18 -32.00 -19.74
C LYS A 713 38.83 -30.66 -20.42
N VAL A 714 37.64 -30.11 -20.16
CA VAL A 714 37.23 -28.80 -20.72
C VAL A 714 38.16 -27.69 -20.23
N VAL A 715 38.43 -27.63 -18.91
CA VAL A 715 39.35 -26.63 -18.33
C VAL A 715 40.74 -26.74 -18.97
N LYS A 716 41.28 -27.96 -19.08
CA LYS A 716 42.60 -28.19 -19.70
C LYS A 716 42.63 -27.74 -21.15
N LEU A 717 41.60 -28.04 -21.94
CA LEU A 717 41.51 -27.63 -23.34
C LEU A 717 41.50 -26.10 -23.46
N VAL A 718 40.65 -25.43 -22.69
CA VAL A 718 40.53 -23.97 -22.72
C VAL A 718 41.81 -23.30 -22.23
N ASP A 719 42.42 -23.79 -21.15
CA ASP A 719 43.68 -23.23 -20.63
C ASP A 719 44.86 -23.45 -21.59
N THR A 720 44.92 -24.60 -22.26
CA THR A 720 45.92 -24.84 -23.32
C THR A 720 45.68 -23.89 -24.49
N THR A 721 44.42 -23.68 -24.89
CA THR A 721 44.06 -22.72 -25.95
C THR A 721 44.43 -21.28 -25.57
N ILE A 722 44.28 -20.89 -24.29
CA ILE A 722 44.73 -19.60 -23.77
C ILE A 722 46.27 -19.49 -23.88
N GLN A 723 47.00 -20.52 -23.46
CA GLN A 723 48.46 -20.55 -23.50
C GLN A 723 49.00 -20.45 -24.94
N ASP A 724 48.41 -21.19 -25.87
CA ASP A 724 48.80 -21.23 -27.29
C ASP A 724 48.47 -19.92 -28.03
N TRP A 725 47.42 -19.21 -27.60
CA TRP A 725 47.04 -17.92 -28.19
C TRP A 725 47.98 -16.76 -27.77
N GLY A 726 48.67 -16.85 -26.63
CA GLY A 726 49.72 -15.91 -26.18
C GLY A 726 49.65 -15.54 -24.68
N PHE A 727 50.61 -14.74 -24.17
CA PHE A 727 50.75 -14.30 -22.76
C PHE A 727 49.66 -13.30 -22.27
N ILE A 728 48.42 -13.48 -22.71
CA ILE A 728 47.31 -12.60 -22.37
C ILE A 728 46.72 -13.04 -21.04
N ARG A 729 46.60 -12.11 -20.10
CA ARG A 729 45.85 -12.36 -18.86
C ARG A 729 44.36 -12.12 -19.12
N LEU A 730 43.65 -13.15 -19.61
CA LEU A 730 42.19 -13.16 -19.52
C LEU A 730 41.77 -13.07 -18.06
N THR A 731 40.73 -12.28 -17.78
CA THR A 731 40.15 -12.20 -16.44
C THR A 731 39.56 -13.54 -16.02
N GLN A 732 39.46 -13.78 -14.72
CA GLN A 732 38.86 -15.02 -14.20
C GLN A 732 37.41 -15.18 -14.66
N LYS A 733 36.65 -14.08 -14.74
CA LYS A 733 35.29 -14.05 -15.30
C LYS A 733 35.27 -14.57 -16.74
N GLN A 734 36.13 -14.03 -17.62
CA GLN A 734 36.19 -14.45 -19.02
C GLN A 734 36.54 -15.93 -19.18
N LYS A 735 37.44 -16.46 -18.34
CA LYS A 735 37.77 -17.89 -18.33
C LYS A 735 36.54 -18.75 -17.98
N ILE A 736 35.81 -18.39 -16.92
CA ILE A 736 34.59 -19.08 -16.49
C ILE A 736 33.53 -19.07 -17.59
N LEU A 737 33.35 -17.93 -18.27
CA LEU A 737 32.42 -17.82 -19.40
C LEU A 737 32.86 -18.71 -20.58
N LEU A 738 34.16 -18.79 -20.88
CA LEU A 738 34.69 -19.69 -21.90
C LEU A 738 34.52 -21.17 -21.52
N TYR A 739 34.77 -21.54 -20.26
CA TYR A 739 34.57 -22.92 -19.80
C TYR A 739 33.10 -23.35 -19.99
N ASN A 740 32.13 -22.56 -19.50
CA ASN A 740 30.71 -22.84 -19.66
C ASN A 740 30.29 -22.91 -21.15
N LEU A 741 30.80 -21.99 -21.98
CA LEU A 741 30.50 -21.98 -23.41
C LEU A 741 31.03 -23.23 -24.12
N ILE A 742 32.29 -23.59 -23.88
CA ILE A 742 32.96 -24.74 -24.51
C ILE A 742 32.31 -26.04 -24.05
N GLU A 743 31.95 -26.14 -22.78
CA GLU A 743 31.22 -27.28 -22.24
C GLU A 743 29.85 -27.48 -22.91
N SER A 744 29.17 -26.39 -23.27
CA SER A 744 27.85 -26.40 -23.91
C SER A 744 27.89 -26.43 -25.44
N CYS A 745 29.07 -26.40 -26.07
CA CYS A 745 29.20 -26.37 -27.54
C CYS A 745 28.51 -27.52 -28.29
N PRO A 746 28.40 -28.76 -27.77
CA PRO A 746 27.70 -29.84 -28.47
C PRO A 746 26.24 -29.54 -28.81
N VAL A 747 25.58 -28.68 -28.03
CA VAL A 747 24.15 -28.32 -28.19
C VAL A 747 23.95 -26.93 -28.82
N LEU A 748 25.01 -26.13 -28.93
CA LEU A 748 24.97 -24.79 -29.52
C LEU A 748 25.32 -24.80 -31.01
N GLN A 749 24.75 -23.87 -31.79
CA GLN A 749 25.11 -23.67 -33.20
C GLN A 749 26.46 -22.95 -33.34
N SER A 750 27.19 -23.22 -34.42
CA SER A 750 28.52 -22.63 -34.66
C SER A 750 28.49 -21.10 -34.72
N GLN A 751 27.38 -20.50 -35.15
CA GLN A 751 27.20 -19.04 -35.15
C GLN A 751 26.99 -18.46 -33.75
N GLN A 752 26.24 -19.15 -32.88
CA GLN A 752 26.03 -18.76 -31.48
C GLN A 752 27.36 -18.78 -30.73
N ILE A 753 28.16 -19.84 -30.94
CA ILE A 753 29.49 -20.01 -30.36
C ILE A 753 30.41 -18.84 -30.75
N LYS A 754 30.56 -18.58 -32.05
CA LYS A 754 31.42 -17.48 -32.55
C LYS A 754 31.02 -16.11 -31.99
N THR A 755 29.72 -15.84 -31.96
CA THR A 755 29.18 -14.56 -31.46
C THR A 755 29.43 -14.40 -29.96
N CYS A 756 29.27 -15.48 -29.19
CA CYS A 756 29.51 -15.47 -27.76
C CYS A 756 31.00 -15.35 -27.42
N ILE A 757 31.89 -16.11 -28.09
CA ILE A 757 33.36 -15.97 -27.95
C ILE A 757 33.78 -14.53 -28.20
N ARG A 758 33.29 -13.93 -29.30
CA ARG A 758 33.58 -12.52 -29.60
C ARG A 758 33.18 -11.61 -28.44
N ARG A 759 31.97 -11.77 -27.89
CA ARG A 759 31.50 -10.96 -26.76
C ARG A 759 32.35 -11.17 -25.51
N ILE A 760 32.64 -12.42 -25.12
CA ILE A 760 33.46 -12.76 -23.94
C ILE A 760 34.86 -12.13 -24.02
N LEU A 761 35.54 -12.28 -25.16
CA LEU A 761 36.89 -11.73 -25.33
C LEU A 761 36.93 -10.20 -25.29
N THR A 762 35.79 -9.54 -25.47
CA THR A 762 35.67 -8.07 -25.54
C THR A 762 34.90 -7.45 -24.36
N GLU A 763 34.41 -8.25 -23.42
CA GLU A 763 33.47 -7.84 -22.37
C GLU A 763 33.97 -6.67 -21.48
N HIS A 764 35.28 -6.59 -21.27
CA HIS A 764 35.92 -5.56 -20.43
C HIS A 764 37.04 -4.79 -21.15
N GLY A 765 36.97 -4.66 -22.48
CA GLY A 765 37.83 -3.70 -23.15
C GLY A 765 37.58 -2.31 -22.57
N ASN A 766 38.63 -1.61 -22.13
CA ASN A 766 38.48 -0.23 -21.68
C ASN A 766 37.96 0.60 -22.86
N ILE A 767 36.70 1.01 -22.76
CA ILE A 767 36.01 1.76 -23.81
C ILE A 767 36.80 3.04 -24.13
N GLU A 768 37.47 3.62 -23.13
CA GLU A 768 38.16 4.90 -23.29
C GLU A 768 39.48 4.74 -24.02
N ASP A 769 40.21 3.64 -23.77
CA ASP A 769 41.42 3.31 -24.51
C ASP A 769 41.08 3.02 -25.99
N ILE A 770 39.94 2.35 -26.23
CA ILE A 770 39.47 2.07 -27.58
C ILE A 770 39.00 3.36 -28.28
N ARG A 771 38.31 4.29 -27.60
CA ARG A 771 37.92 5.60 -28.16
C ARG A 771 39.12 6.46 -28.53
N GLN A 772 40.22 6.39 -27.78
CA GLN A 772 41.45 7.13 -28.07
C GLN A 772 42.13 6.64 -29.35
N ILE A 773 42.11 5.33 -29.61
CA ILE A 773 42.86 4.70 -30.70
C ILE A 773 41.99 4.41 -31.95
N LEU A 774 40.65 4.43 -31.80
CA LEU A 774 39.72 4.19 -32.90
C LEU A 774 39.93 5.20 -34.04
N ASN A 775 40.23 4.68 -35.23
CA ASN A 775 40.41 5.49 -36.43
C ASN A 775 39.03 5.79 -37.07
N PRO A 776 38.62 7.06 -37.21
CA PRO A 776 37.32 7.45 -37.79
C PRO A 776 37.17 7.18 -39.30
N GLU A 777 38.20 6.68 -39.99
CA GLU A 777 38.12 6.32 -41.42
C GLU A 777 37.19 5.12 -41.74
N CYS A 778 36.60 4.47 -40.73
CA CYS A 778 35.58 3.45 -40.93
C CYS A 778 34.21 4.10 -41.07
N GLY A 779 33.65 4.14 -42.28
CA GLY A 779 32.32 4.72 -42.56
C GLY A 779 31.14 4.08 -41.81
N ASN A 780 31.35 2.97 -41.09
CA ASN A 780 30.32 2.26 -40.33
C ASN A 780 30.52 2.34 -38.80
N CYS A 781 31.56 3.03 -38.30
CA CYS A 781 31.86 3.08 -36.87
C CYS A 781 32.14 4.50 -36.39
N THR A 782 31.52 4.88 -35.27
CA THR A 782 31.62 6.20 -34.64
C THR A 782 32.44 6.10 -33.34
N LYS A 783 33.02 7.23 -32.88
CA LYS A 783 33.67 7.31 -31.56
C LYS A 783 32.67 7.40 -30.39
N GLU A 784 31.42 7.77 -30.68
CA GLU A 784 30.31 7.82 -29.74
C GLU A 784 29.53 6.48 -29.74
N PHE A 785 30.20 5.41 -29.33
CA PHE A 785 29.55 4.10 -29.12
C PHE A 785 29.38 3.82 -27.62
N ARG A 786 28.30 3.13 -27.25
CA ARG A 786 27.99 2.81 -25.85
C ARG A 786 28.59 1.46 -25.44
N PHE A 787 28.59 0.50 -26.35
CA PHE A 787 29.10 -0.84 -26.13
C PHE A 787 30.06 -1.27 -27.26
N LEU A 788 31.09 -2.07 -26.94
CA LEU A 788 32.12 -2.49 -27.92
C LEU A 788 31.59 -3.36 -29.06
N ASN A 789 30.43 -3.99 -28.87
CA ASN A 789 29.74 -4.76 -29.90
C ASN A 789 29.09 -3.90 -31.00
N GLU A 790 28.96 -2.58 -30.81
CA GLU A 790 28.51 -1.62 -31.82
C GLU A 790 29.60 -1.36 -32.89
N LEU A 791 30.86 -1.68 -32.59
CA LEU A 791 31.97 -1.55 -33.53
C LEU A 791 32.04 -2.76 -34.48
N CYS A 792 32.37 -2.50 -35.74
CA CYS A 792 32.66 -3.57 -36.69
C CYS A 792 33.91 -4.36 -36.26
N LEU A 793 33.95 -5.65 -36.59
CA LEU A 793 35.03 -6.54 -36.17
C LEU A 793 36.43 -6.03 -36.61
N LYS A 794 36.52 -5.39 -37.77
CA LYS A 794 37.77 -4.83 -38.30
C LYS A 794 38.32 -3.69 -37.44
N CYS A 795 37.46 -2.77 -37.00
CA CYS A 795 37.87 -1.67 -36.12
C CYS A 795 38.17 -2.16 -34.71
N LEU A 796 37.32 -3.03 -34.18
CA LEU A 796 37.52 -3.61 -32.85
C LEU A 796 38.84 -4.40 -32.79
N SER A 797 39.12 -5.26 -33.78
CA SER A 797 40.37 -6.03 -33.83
C SER A 797 41.60 -5.14 -33.92
N LYS A 798 41.60 -4.12 -34.79
CA LYS A 798 42.73 -3.20 -34.93
C LYS A 798 42.99 -2.39 -33.65
N SER A 799 41.94 -1.95 -32.98
CA SER A 799 42.07 -1.25 -31.70
C SER A 799 42.59 -2.19 -30.61
N PHE A 800 42.08 -3.42 -30.53
CA PHE A 800 42.53 -4.43 -29.58
C PHE A 800 44.00 -4.83 -29.80
N GLU A 801 44.39 -5.03 -31.06
CA GLU A 801 45.78 -5.33 -31.47
C GLU A 801 46.74 -4.21 -31.10
N LYS A 802 46.31 -2.95 -31.21
CA LYS A 802 47.14 -1.80 -30.81
C LYS A 802 47.28 -1.66 -29.29
N ILE A 803 46.21 -1.93 -28.54
CA ILE A 803 46.19 -1.78 -27.07
C ILE A 803 46.93 -2.94 -26.40
N HIS A 804 46.69 -4.16 -26.86
CA HIS A 804 47.13 -5.35 -26.17
C HIS A 804 48.21 -6.15 -26.91
N HIS A 805 48.61 -5.72 -28.11
CA HIS A 805 49.69 -6.31 -28.93
C HIS A 805 49.45 -7.76 -29.41
N PHE A 806 48.19 -8.20 -29.53
CA PHE A 806 47.80 -9.52 -30.05
C PHE A 806 46.51 -9.46 -30.89
N SER A 807 46.29 -10.43 -31.77
CA SER A 807 45.10 -10.45 -32.64
C SER A 807 43.86 -11.05 -31.99
N LEU A 808 42.80 -10.24 -31.89
CA LEU A 808 41.46 -10.67 -31.50
C LEU A 808 40.89 -11.71 -32.49
N VAL A 809 41.21 -11.57 -33.78
CA VAL A 809 40.77 -12.51 -34.82
C VAL A 809 41.41 -13.89 -34.62
N ASP A 810 42.69 -13.94 -34.26
CA ASP A 810 43.36 -15.21 -33.97
C ASP A 810 42.80 -15.87 -32.70
N GLY A 811 42.40 -15.08 -31.70
CA GLY A 811 41.74 -15.60 -30.49
C GLY A 811 40.37 -16.18 -30.77
N ILE A 812 39.54 -15.46 -31.53
CA ILE A 812 38.25 -15.97 -32.00
C ILE A 812 38.45 -17.26 -32.80
N ARG A 813 39.48 -17.33 -33.65
CA ARG A 813 39.81 -18.53 -34.43
C ARG A 813 40.21 -19.70 -33.52
N ALA A 814 41.12 -19.47 -32.58
CA ALA A 814 41.61 -20.49 -31.66
C ALA A 814 40.50 -21.10 -30.80
N PHE A 815 39.69 -20.27 -30.12
CA PHE A 815 38.57 -20.76 -29.31
C PHE A 815 37.44 -21.35 -30.16
N SER A 816 37.23 -20.87 -31.39
CA SER A 816 36.28 -21.51 -32.30
C SER A 816 36.76 -22.90 -32.72
N GLN A 817 38.07 -23.09 -32.95
CA GLN A 817 38.65 -24.40 -33.26
C GLN A 817 38.52 -25.34 -32.06
N ALA A 818 38.85 -24.88 -30.84
CA ALA A 818 38.64 -25.65 -29.62
C ALA A 818 37.16 -26.05 -29.42
N ALA A 819 36.23 -25.12 -29.65
CA ALA A 819 34.80 -25.40 -29.61
C ALA A 819 34.36 -26.45 -30.63
N MET A 820 34.87 -26.37 -31.87
CA MET A 820 34.54 -27.35 -32.90
C MET A 820 35.17 -28.71 -32.62
N GLN A 821 36.36 -28.75 -32.01
CA GLN A 821 36.97 -29.99 -31.53
C GLN A 821 36.06 -30.68 -30.50
N VAL A 822 35.51 -29.95 -29.53
CA VAL A 822 34.56 -30.53 -28.54
C VAL A 822 33.24 -30.95 -29.19
N LYS A 823 32.81 -30.24 -30.22
CA LYS A 823 31.53 -30.49 -30.89
C LYS A 823 31.56 -31.70 -31.84
N ASP A 824 32.64 -31.84 -32.61
CA ASP A 824 32.70 -32.73 -33.77
C ASP A 824 33.60 -33.96 -33.54
N ASN A 825 34.48 -33.97 -32.53
CA ASN A 825 35.35 -35.12 -32.25
C ASN A 825 34.65 -36.14 -31.33
N ASP A 826 34.68 -37.42 -31.73
CA ASP A 826 34.10 -38.55 -30.99
C ASP A 826 34.70 -38.72 -29.58
N GLU A 827 35.92 -38.26 -29.34
CA GLU A 827 36.55 -38.24 -27.99
C GLU A 827 35.74 -37.44 -26.96
N TRP A 828 34.92 -36.49 -27.41
CA TRP A 828 34.05 -35.64 -26.59
C TRP A 828 32.58 -36.08 -26.63
N ALA A 829 32.25 -37.21 -27.27
CA ALA A 829 30.88 -37.72 -27.36
C ALA A 829 30.22 -37.93 -25.99
N GLY A 830 31.02 -38.18 -24.94
CA GLY A 830 30.56 -38.26 -23.55
C GLY A 830 29.92 -36.97 -23.03
N LEU A 831 30.41 -35.80 -23.46
CA LEU A 831 29.91 -34.50 -23.03
C LEU A 831 28.50 -34.21 -23.58
N LYS A 832 28.21 -34.71 -24.79
CA LYS A 832 26.90 -34.55 -25.45
C LYS A 832 25.75 -35.28 -24.74
N LYS A 833 26.06 -36.31 -23.95
CA LYS A 833 25.09 -37.12 -23.20
C LYS A 833 25.32 -37.05 -21.69
N ALA A 834 26.16 -36.11 -21.23
CA ALA A 834 26.53 -36.04 -19.84
C ALA A 834 25.31 -35.69 -18.98
N LYS A 835 25.07 -36.49 -17.93
CA LYS A 835 24.07 -36.17 -16.92
C LYS A 835 24.55 -34.95 -16.11
N ARG A 836 23.60 -34.12 -15.72
CA ARG A 836 23.85 -32.86 -15.00
C ARG A 836 22.98 -32.74 -13.76
N HIS A 837 23.47 -32.00 -12.78
CA HIS A 837 22.71 -31.65 -11.58
C HIS A 837 21.66 -30.55 -11.87
N PRO A 838 20.71 -30.33 -10.95
CA PRO A 838 19.62 -29.38 -11.16
C PRO A 838 20.03 -27.91 -11.32
N VAL A 839 19.20 -27.18 -12.06
CA VAL A 839 19.26 -25.73 -12.23
C VAL A 839 18.12 -25.08 -11.46
N ILE A 840 18.43 -24.09 -10.63
CA ILE A 840 17.46 -23.23 -9.97
C ILE A 840 17.43 -21.87 -10.66
N LEU A 841 16.28 -21.52 -11.25
CA LEU A 841 16.06 -20.23 -11.91
C LEU A 841 15.30 -19.31 -10.97
N ILE A 842 15.90 -18.15 -10.65
CA ILE A 842 15.27 -17.04 -9.94
C ILE A 842 14.87 -16.01 -10.98
N VAL A 843 13.58 -15.88 -11.26
CA VAL A 843 13.09 -15.09 -12.40
C VAL A 843 12.35 -13.86 -11.89
N ASP A 844 12.73 -12.69 -12.43
CA ASP A 844 12.04 -11.43 -12.20
C ASP A 844 10.60 -11.47 -12.72
N GLU A 845 9.69 -10.78 -12.04
CA GLU A 845 8.26 -10.73 -12.35
C GLU A 845 7.98 -10.37 -13.83
N MET A 846 8.79 -9.47 -14.42
CA MET A 846 8.62 -9.05 -15.82
C MET A 846 9.03 -10.11 -16.85
N LEU A 847 9.81 -11.11 -16.42
CA LEU A 847 10.31 -12.21 -17.24
C LEU A 847 9.62 -13.54 -16.94
N ASP A 848 8.83 -13.62 -15.87
CA ASP A 848 8.22 -14.85 -15.37
C ASP A 848 7.22 -15.46 -16.38
N THR A 849 6.63 -14.65 -17.24
CA THR A 849 5.66 -15.10 -18.25
C THR A 849 6.28 -15.95 -19.36
N PHE A 850 7.61 -15.94 -19.52
CA PHE A 850 8.31 -16.76 -20.50
C PHE A 850 8.58 -18.19 -19.97
N PRO A 851 8.40 -19.25 -20.77
CA PRO A 851 8.62 -20.64 -20.34
C PRO A 851 10.11 -21.04 -20.42
N TRP A 852 10.95 -20.49 -19.55
CA TRP A 852 12.41 -20.65 -19.54
C TRP A 852 12.88 -22.12 -19.56
N GLU A 853 12.14 -23.01 -18.91
CA GLU A 853 12.43 -24.43 -18.78
C GLU A 853 12.30 -25.19 -20.10
N THR A 854 11.60 -24.60 -21.08
CA THR A 854 11.39 -25.20 -22.41
C THR A 854 12.50 -24.86 -23.40
N LEU A 855 13.50 -24.09 -22.98
CA LEU A 855 14.65 -23.77 -23.83
C LEU A 855 15.37 -25.06 -24.23
N PRO A 856 15.69 -25.25 -25.53
CA PRO A 856 16.35 -26.46 -26.02
C PRO A 856 17.62 -26.85 -25.25
N ILE A 857 18.38 -25.87 -24.77
CA ILE A 857 19.60 -26.08 -23.99
C ILE A 857 19.36 -26.68 -22.60
N LEU A 858 18.15 -26.54 -22.05
CA LEU A 858 17.73 -27.03 -20.72
C LEU A 858 16.95 -28.34 -20.77
N ASN A 859 16.60 -28.85 -21.96
CA ASN A 859 15.78 -30.06 -22.13
C ASN A 859 16.34 -31.32 -21.44
N GLN A 860 17.64 -31.35 -21.16
CA GLN A 860 18.32 -32.47 -20.50
C GLN A 860 18.61 -32.21 -19.02
N HIS A 861 18.13 -31.09 -18.48
CA HIS A 861 18.39 -30.65 -17.12
C HIS A 861 17.11 -30.71 -16.29
N PRO A 862 17.22 -31.11 -15.02
CA PRO A 862 16.17 -30.82 -14.05
C PRO A 862 16.20 -29.33 -13.75
N VAL A 863 15.12 -28.62 -14.06
CA VAL A 863 15.02 -27.17 -13.81
C VAL A 863 13.90 -26.90 -12.82
N SER A 864 14.16 -26.05 -11.85
CA SER A 864 13.15 -25.56 -10.91
C SER A 864 13.18 -24.05 -10.86
N ARG A 865 12.00 -23.44 -10.91
CA ARG A 865 11.82 -21.99 -10.84
C ARG A 865 11.50 -21.57 -9.41
N MET A 866 12.06 -20.45 -8.98
CA MET A 866 11.85 -19.84 -7.67
C MET A 866 11.66 -18.33 -7.81
N GLU A 867 10.87 -17.74 -6.92
CA GLU A 867 10.64 -16.29 -6.92
C GLU A 867 11.85 -15.52 -6.39
N ASN A 868 12.53 -16.04 -5.36
CA ASN A 868 13.71 -15.39 -4.78
C ASN A 868 14.62 -16.38 -4.02
N ILE A 869 15.87 -15.94 -3.80
CA ILE A 869 16.91 -16.77 -3.15
C ILE A 869 16.60 -17.09 -1.68
N HIS A 870 15.93 -16.19 -0.96
CA HIS A 870 15.62 -16.37 0.45
C HIS A 870 14.55 -17.46 0.64
N PHE A 871 13.57 -17.51 -0.28
CA PHE A 871 12.55 -18.54 -0.30
C PHE A 871 13.13 -19.91 -0.67
N LEU A 872 14.00 -19.98 -1.68
CA LEU A 872 14.77 -21.19 -2.01
C LEU A 872 15.53 -21.70 -0.79
N TYR A 873 16.21 -20.80 -0.09
CA TYR A 873 17.02 -21.13 1.07
C TYR A 873 16.18 -21.61 2.26
N TYR A 874 15.02 -21.00 2.48
CA TYR A 874 14.05 -21.46 3.48
C TYR A 874 13.53 -22.88 3.16
N LEU A 875 13.10 -23.12 1.92
CA LEU A 875 12.63 -24.44 1.49
C LEU A 875 13.73 -25.50 1.63
N TYR A 876 14.95 -25.18 1.20
CA TYR A 876 16.11 -26.03 1.40
C TYR A 876 16.29 -26.39 2.87
N LYS A 877 16.23 -25.41 3.77
CA LYS A 877 16.50 -25.63 5.19
C LYS A 877 15.42 -26.46 5.89
N ILE A 878 14.18 -26.37 5.45
CA ILE A 878 13.11 -27.27 5.91
C ILE A 878 13.39 -28.71 5.48
N HIS A 879 13.86 -28.88 4.24
CA HIS A 879 13.93 -30.18 3.59
C HIS A 879 15.36 -30.75 3.45
N GLN A 880 16.36 -30.12 4.06
CA GLN A 880 17.77 -30.45 3.84
C GLN A 880 18.11 -31.91 4.13
N THR A 881 17.44 -32.54 5.11
CA THR A 881 17.65 -33.96 5.47
C THR A 881 17.08 -34.93 4.43
N GLN A 882 16.19 -34.43 3.56
CA GLN A 882 15.53 -35.19 2.50
C GLN A 882 16.14 -34.88 1.12
N ILE A 883 17.12 -33.98 1.02
CA ILE A 883 17.78 -33.65 -0.24
C ILE A 883 19.02 -34.53 -0.42
N VAL A 884 19.04 -35.31 -1.50
CA VAL A 884 20.12 -36.24 -1.86
C VAL A 884 20.52 -35.97 -3.31
N ASP A 885 21.81 -35.78 -3.57
CA ASP A 885 22.38 -35.44 -4.89
C ASP A 885 21.77 -34.19 -5.55
N GLY A 886 21.34 -33.22 -4.73
CA GLY A 886 20.65 -32.01 -5.20
C GLY A 886 19.16 -32.20 -5.47
N TYR A 887 18.59 -33.37 -5.20
CA TYR A 887 17.17 -33.63 -5.40
C TYR A 887 16.47 -33.86 -4.07
N PHE A 888 15.29 -33.28 -3.92
CA PHE A 888 14.36 -33.69 -2.90
C PHE A 888 13.95 -35.15 -3.13
N ALA A 889 14.38 -36.03 -2.23
CA ALA A 889 14.07 -37.45 -2.26
C ALA A 889 12.66 -37.68 -1.72
N ALA A 890 11.67 -37.52 -2.61
CA ALA A 890 10.30 -37.92 -2.33
C ALA A 890 10.17 -39.45 -2.41
N LYS A 891 9.59 -40.08 -1.39
CA LYS A 891 9.22 -41.50 -1.44
C LYS A 891 7.97 -41.62 -2.31
N CYS A 892 8.13 -41.76 -3.63
CA CYS A 892 7.00 -41.84 -4.56
C CYS A 892 6.15 -43.13 -4.41
N ASP A 893 6.41 -43.95 -3.39
CA ASP A 893 5.71 -45.20 -3.11
C ASP A 893 4.24 -44.96 -2.70
N VAL A 894 3.91 -43.76 -2.19
CA VAL A 894 2.54 -43.37 -1.78
C VAL A 894 2.03 -42.23 -2.65
N GLY A 895 1.54 -42.56 -3.85
CA GLY A 895 0.85 -41.60 -4.70
C GLY A 895 -0.67 -41.67 -4.59
N ARG A 896 -1.33 -40.53 -4.83
CA ARG A 896 -2.79 -40.43 -4.92
C ARG A 896 -3.22 -39.75 -6.21
N TYR A 897 -4.32 -40.17 -6.82
CA TYR A 897 -4.80 -39.56 -8.06
C TYR A 897 -6.32 -39.44 -8.12
N VAL A 898 -6.79 -38.49 -8.94
CA VAL A 898 -8.19 -38.38 -9.32
C VAL A 898 -8.22 -38.20 -10.84
N ILE A 899 -8.97 -39.01 -11.59
CA ILE A 899 -9.04 -38.96 -13.05
C ILE A 899 -10.50 -38.83 -13.46
N ASN A 900 -10.80 -37.82 -14.28
CA ASN A 900 -12.13 -37.58 -14.85
C ASN A 900 -13.30 -37.72 -13.83
N PRO A 901 -13.27 -37.03 -12.68
CA PRO A 901 -14.28 -37.20 -11.65
C PRO A 901 -15.70 -36.79 -12.08
N GLU A 902 -15.80 -35.98 -13.15
CA GLU A 902 -17.08 -35.57 -13.75
C GLU A 902 -17.56 -36.50 -14.87
N LYS A 903 -16.76 -37.51 -15.24
CA LYS A 903 -17.05 -38.50 -16.28
C LYS A 903 -17.44 -37.88 -17.64
N ASN A 904 -16.74 -36.83 -18.04
CA ASN A 904 -17.04 -36.07 -19.26
C ASN A 904 -15.92 -36.14 -20.33
N LEU A 905 -14.86 -36.91 -20.06
CA LEU A 905 -13.67 -37.00 -20.91
C LEU A 905 -13.19 -38.45 -21.11
N ASP A 906 -14.03 -39.31 -21.70
CA ASP A 906 -13.82 -40.77 -21.82
C ASP A 906 -12.47 -41.17 -22.46
N ARG A 907 -12.01 -40.44 -23.49
CA ARG A 907 -10.74 -40.77 -24.17
C ARG A 907 -9.51 -40.47 -23.32
N MET A 908 -9.55 -39.39 -22.54
CA MET A 908 -8.47 -39.02 -21.62
C MET A 908 -8.48 -39.96 -20.41
N GLU A 909 -9.66 -40.27 -19.88
CA GLU A 909 -9.84 -41.24 -18.80
C GLU A 909 -9.16 -42.58 -19.13
N ASN A 910 -9.47 -43.16 -20.29
CA ASN A 910 -8.87 -44.43 -20.72
C ASN A 910 -7.34 -44.35 -20.84
N ARG A 911 -6.81 -43.24 -21.40
CA ARG A 911 -5.36 -43.04 -21.59
C ARG A 911 -4.63 -42.87 -20.25
N MET A 912 -5.18 -42.07 -19.35
CA MET A 912 -4.56 -41.77 -18.06
C MET A 912 -4.68 -42.92 -17.07
N THR A 913 -5.81 -43.63 -17.09
CA THR A 913 -5.97 -44.87 -16.33
C THR A 913 -4.92 -45.89 -16.77
N SER A 914 -4.75 -46.07 -18.09
CA SER A 914 -3.70 -46.95 -18.63
C SER A 914 -2.28 -46.50 -18.22
N PHE A 915 -2.01 -45.19 -18.19
CA PHE A 915 -0.72 -44.65 -17.77
C PHE A 915 -0.43 -44.94 -16.28
N VAL A 916 -1.38 -44.62 -15.40
CA VAL A 916 -1.21 -44.78 -13.96
C VAL A 916 -1.15 -46.25 -13.56
N GLU A 917 -2.01 -47.10 -14.14
CA GLU A 917 -1.97 -48.55 -13.91
C GLU A 917 -0.65 -49.18 -14.36
N TYR A 918 -0.05 -48.68 -15.45
CA TYR A 918 1.21 -49.21 -15.97
C TYR A 918 2.45 -48.68 -15.23
N TRP A 919 2.56 -47.36 -15.02
CA TRP A 919 3.75 -46.72 -14.46
C TRP A 919 3.72 -46.57 -12.94
N CYS A 920 2.54 -46.58 -12.32
CA CYS A 920 2.34 -46.32 -10.90
C CYS A 920 1.30 -47.28 -10.27
N PRO A 921 1.48 -48.61 -10.38
CA PRO A 921 0.46 -49.60 -10.02
C PRO A 921 0.05 -49.59 -8.54
N GLU A 922 0.92 -49.09 -7.66
CA GLU A 922 0.67 -49.01 -6.21
C GLU A 922 -0.03 -47.70 -5.79
N TRP A 923 -0.22 -46.75 -6.70
CA TRP A 923 -0.93 -45.52 -6.39
C TRP A 923 -2.43 -45.76 -6.27
N LYS A 924 -3.09 -45.00 -5.39
CA LYS A 924 -4.52 -45.17 -5.11
C LYS A 924 -5.29 -43.92 -5.50
N GLY A 925 -6.41 -44.08 -6.18
CA GLY A 925 -7.14 -42.92 -6.67
C GLY A 925 -8.54 -43.24 -7.16
N HIS A 926 -9.24 -42.22 -7.62
CA HIS A 926 -10.60 -42.34 -8.18
C HIS A 926 -10.57 -42.09 -9.68
N VAL A 927 -11.36 -42.85 -10.44
CA VAL A 927 -11.49 -42.73 -11.90
C VAL A 927 -12.97 -42.63 -12.25
N GLY A 928 -13.37 -41.63 -13.03
CA GLY A 928 -14.76 -41.49 -13.47
C GLY A 928 -15.73 -41.04 -12.36
N GLU A 929 -15.21 -40.73 -11.17
CA GLU A 929 -15.98 -40.32 -10.00
C GLU A 929 -15.15 -39.42 -9.06
N PRO A 930 -15.78 -38.50 -8.31
CA PRO A 930 -15.08 -37.65 -7.36
C PRO A 930 -14.74 -38.41 -6.07
N PRO A 931 -13.56 -38.17 -5.45
CA PRO A 931 -13.27 -38.68 -4.10
C PRO A 931 -14.19 -38.05 -3.06
N SER A 932 -14.39 -38.72 -1.93
CA SER A 932 -15.07 -38.09 -0.79
C SER A 932 -14.20 -36.94 -0.21
N PRO A 933 -14.79 -35.94 0.46
CA PRO A 933 -14.02 -34.86 1.09
C PRO A 933 -12.96 -35.37 2.09
N ALA A 934 -13.26 -36.45 2.81
CA ALA A 934 -12.31 -37.07 3.75
C ALA A 934 -11.16 -37.77 3.02
N ASP A 935 -11.45 -38.50 1.95
CA ASP A 935 -10.43 -39.19 1.14
C ASP A 935 -9.52 -38.17 0.44
N PHE A 936 -10.08 -37.07 -0.08
CA PHE A 936 -9.27 -36.01 -0.68
C PHE A 936 -8.37 -35.34 0.37
N ILE A 937 -8.89 -34.98 1.55
CA ILE A 937 -8.05 -34.40 2.62
C ILE A 937 -6.91 -35.35 2.98
N ALA A 938 -7.19 -36.65 3.11
CA ALA A 938 -6.18 -37.68 3.30
C ALA A 938 -5.18 -37.73 2.13
N TYR A 939 -5.63 -37.55 0.88
CA TYR A 939 -4.74 -37.49 -0.27
C TYR A 939 -3.80 -36.28 -0.24
N LEU A 940 -4.22 -35.13 0.32
CA LEU A 940 -3.35 -33.96 0.48
C LEU A 940 -2.38 -34.07 1.66
N SER A 941 -2.79 -34.75 2.74
CA SER A 941 -1.99 -34.84 3.97
C SER A 941 -1.05 -36.04 4.00
N GLU A 942 -1.41 -37.14 3.35
CA GLU A 942 -0.71 -38.43 3.45
C GLU A 942 0.03 -38.84 2.17
N ALA A 943 -0.33 -38.28 1.01
CA ALA A 943 0.35 -38.62 -0.23
C ALA A 943 1.66 -37.82 -0.39
N ASP A 944 2.72 -38.53 -0.75
CA ASP A 944 4.01 -37.90 -1.09
C ASP A 944 3.93 -37.20 -2.45
N VAL A 945 3.10 -37.74 -3.36
CA VAL A 945 2.74 -37.12 -4.63
C VAL A 945 1.24 -37.26 -4.85
N PHE A 946 0.55 -36.13 -4.97
CA PHE A 946 -0.87 -36.09 -5.32
C PHE A 946 -1.02 -35.56 -6.74
N PHE A 947 -1.72 -36.33 -7.58
CA PHE A 947 -2.16 -35.94 -8.92
C PHE A 947 -3.63 -35.53 -8.84
N PRO A 948 -3.93 -34.29 -8.42
CA PRO A 948 -5.27 -33.78 -8.53
C PRO A 948 -5.58 -33.65 -10.01
N MET A 949 -6.37 -34.57 -10.54
CA MET A 949 -7.08 -34.37 -11.80
C MET A 949 -6.19 -34.18 -13.01
N VAL A 950 -6.02 -35.25 -13.78
CA VAL A 950 -5.37 -35.14 -15.08
C VAL A 950 -6.32 -34.49 -16.07
N VAL A 951 -6.36 -33.17 -16.09
CA VAL A 951 -6.64 -32.44 -17.33
C VAL A 951 -5.26 -32.18 -17.95
N GLY A 952 -4.89 -33.03 -18.92
CA GLY A 952 -3.88 -32.68 -19.92
C GLY A 952 -2.41 -32.69 -19.48
N MET A 953 -1.91 -33.70 -18.77
CA MET A 953 -0.48 -34.05 -18.89
C MET A 953 -0.26 -34.84 -20.19
N LEU A 954 -0.33 -34.12 -21.30
CA LEU A 954 0.27 -34.35 -22.63
C LEU A 954 -0.47 -33.43 -23.63
N TRP A 955 -0.36 -32.12 -23.40
CA TRP A 955 -0.93 -31.04 -24.22
C TRP A 955 -2.47 -31.06 -24.36
N GLU A 956 -3.05 -29.87 -24.59
CA GLU A 956 -4.49 -29.58 -24.75
C GLU A 956 -5.29 -29.39 -23.44
N VAL A 957 -6.19 -28.38 -23.46
CA VAL A 957 -7.09 -27.84 -22.39
C VAL A 957 -6.42 -26.80 -21.45
N THR A 958 -6.53 -25.47 -21.53
CA THR A 958 -7.59 -24.47 -21.79
C THR A 958 -8.67 -24.34 -20.69
N ASP A 959 -8.47 -23.35 -19.82
CA ASP A 959 -9.26 -22.74 -18.73
C ASP A 959 -10.68 -23.20 -18.39
N LEU A 960 -11.56 -23.53 -19.34
CA LEU A 960 -12.97 -23.80 -18.97
C LEU A 960 -13.15 -25.12 -18.25
N GLU A 961 -12.43 -26.17 -18.66
CA GLU A 961 -12.50 -27.45 -17.97
C GLU A 961 -11.73 -27.39 -16.65
N VAL A 962 -10.58 -26.69 -16.59
CA VAL A 962 -9.87 -26.42 -15.33
C VAL A 962 -10.76 -25.61 -14.37
N ASP A 963 -11.52 -24.62 -14.85
CA ASP A 963 -12.46 -23.86 -14.02
C ASP A 963 -13.64 -24.71 -13.53
N LYS A 964 -14.20 -25.60 -14.37
CA LYS A 964 -15.23 -26.56 -13.94
C LYS A 964 -14.67 -27.49 -12.86
N VAL A 965 -13.45 -27.96 -13.09
CA VAL A 965 -12.72 -28.85 -12.21
C VAL A 965 -12.41 -28.18 -10.88
N VAL A 966 -11.86 -26.95 -10.87
CA VAL A 966 -11.58 -26.17 -9.66
C VAL A 966 -12.87 -25.81 -8.93
N SER A 967 -13.94 -25.46 -9.65
CA SER A 967 -15.29 -25.25 -9.09
C SER A 967 -15.83 -26.51 -8.40
N THR A 968 -15.73 -27.67 -9.05
CA THR A 968 -16.14 -28.97 -8.51
C THR A 968 -15.23 -29.39 -7.34
N LEU A 969 -13.93 -29.11 -7.39
CA LEU A 969 -12.96 -29.36 -6.33
C LEU A 969 -13.25 -28.51 -5.08
N LEU A 970 -13.51 -27.21 -5.28
CA LEU A 970 -13.94 -26.29 -4.24
C LEU A 970 -15.30 -26.68 -3.66
N SER A 971 -16.20 -27.23 -4.48
CA SER A 971 -17.50 -27.73 -4.02
C SER A 971 -17.44 -28.92 -3.07
N LEU A 972 -16.37 -29.72 -3.17
CA LEU A 972 -16.12 -30.88 -2.32
C LEU A 972 -15.39 -30.47 -1.02
N TYR A 973 -14.54 -29.44 -1.08
CA TYR A 973 -13.81 -28.87 0.07
C TYR A 973 -14.62 -27.91 0.92
N VAL A 974 -15.51 -27.14 0.29
CA VAL A 974 -16.44 -26.21 0.90
C VAL A 974 -17.84 -26.64 0.45
N PRO A 975 -18.49 -27.58 1.17
CA PRO A 975 -19.81 -28.05 0.79
C PRO A 975 -20.83 -26.91 0.92
N SER A 976 -21.61 -26.71 -0.14
CA SER A 976 -22.62 -25.65 -0.19
C SER A 976 -23.91 -26.04 0.48
N GLU A 977 -24.34 -25.19 1.41
CA GLU A 977 -25.69 -25.20 1.97
C GLU A 977 -26.69 -24.46 1.06
N ALA A 978 -26.25 -23.89 -0.07
CA ALA A 978 -27.12 -23.15 -0.99
C ALA A 978 -28.01 -24.11 -1.81
N PRO A 979 -29.27 -23.73 -2.11
CA PRO A 979 -30.20 -24.55 -2.89
C PRO A 979 -29.81 -24.74 -4.36
N LEU A 980 -28.73 -24.10 -4.82
CA LEU A 980 -28.16 -24.27 -6.16
C LEU A 980 -26.72 -24.81 -6.01
N PRO A 981 -26.45 -26.06 -6.43
CA PRO A 981 -25.11 -26.61 -6.40
C PRO A 981 -24.13 -25.77 -7.22
N TRP A 982 -22.85 -25.78 -6.85
CA TRP A 982 -21.77 -25.02 -7.49
C TRP A 982 -21.65 -25.17 -9.02
N HIS A 983 -22.10 -26.29 -9.59
CA HIS A 983 -22.15 -26.51 -11.05
C HIS A 983 -23.24 -25.70 -11.79
N SER A 984 -24.09 -24.96 -11.06
CA SER A 984 -25.23 -24.19 -11.58
C SER A 984 -24.89 -22.72 -11.88
N VAL A 985 -23.70 -22.24 -11.50
CA VAL A 985 -23.25 -20.86 -11.78
C VAL A 985 -23.26 -20.63 -13.29
N GLY A 986 -23.99 -19.61 -13.75
CA GLY A 986 -24.35 -19.43 -15.16
C GLY A 986 -23.14 -19.47 -16.10
N LYS A 987 -23.00 -20.59 -16.84
CA LYS A 987 -21.82 -20.95 -17.65
C LYS A 987 -21.38 -19.83 -18.61
N ALA A 988 -22.32 -19.12 -19.24
CA ALA A 988 -22.02 -18.03 -20.18
C ALA A 988 -21.50 -16.75 -19.50
N LYS A 989 -21.86 -16.49 -18.23
CA LYS A 989 -21.42 -15.30 -17.48
C LYS A 989 -20.12 -15.58 -16.72
N TRP A 990 -19.93 -16.80 -16.23
CA TRP A 990 -18.66 -17.28 -15.64
C TRP A 990 -17.50 -17.18 -16.65
N SER A 991 -17.69 -17.64 -17.90
CA SER A 991 -16.70 -17.48 -18.97
C SER A 991 -16.33 -16.01 -19.24
N ASN A 992 -17.27 -15.08 -19.02
CA ASN A 992 -17.07 -13.63 -19.16
C ASN A 992 -16.58 -12.96 -17.86
N ARG A 993 -16.13 -13.73 -16.86
CA ARG A 993 -15.63 -13.21 -15.56
C ARG A 993 -16.70 -12.47 -14.75
N ILE A 994 -17.98 -12.77 -14.97
CA ILE A 994 -19.13 -12.15 -14.30
C ILE A 994 -19.86 -13.22 -13.48
N LEU A 995 -19.88 -13.06 -12.17
CA LEU A 995 -20.69 -13.90 -11.29
C LEU A 995 -22.12 -13.38 -11.25
N ASP A 996 -23.08 -14.14 -11.78
CA ASP A 996 -24.50 -13.78 -11.76
C ASP A 996 -25.24 -14.50 -10.63
N THR A 997 -25.74 -13.71 -9.68
CA THR A 997 -26.45 -14.20 -8.50
C THR A 997 -27.95 -13.86 -8.56
N THR A 998 -28.49 -13.50 -9.73
CA THR A 998 -29.83 -12.87 -9.82
C THR A 998 -31.03 -13.82 -9.76
N SER A 999 -30.87 -15.14 -9.77
CA SER A 999 -31.98 -16.11 -9.61
C SER A 999 -32.41 -16.36 -8.15
N GLU A 1000 -32.09 -15.45 -7.23
CA GLU A 1000 -32.15 -15.67 -5.78
C GLU A 1000 -33.55 -15.58 -5.14
N GLN A 1001 -33.87 -16.59 -4.32
CA GLN A 1001 -34.77 -16.43 -3.18
C GLN A 1001 -34.04 -15.64 -2.08
N LYS A 1002 -34.66 -14.54 -1.61
CA LYS A 1002 -34.16 -13.70 -0.53
C LYS A 1002 -34.12 -14.47 0.80
N GLY A 1003 -32.95 -14.59 1.43
CA GLY A 1003 -32.90 -15.03 2.84
C GLY A 1003 -31.58 -15.53 3.43
N GLN A 1004 -30.57 -15.92 2.64
CA GLN A 1004 -29.33 -16.50 3.19
C GLN A 1004 -28.07 -15.93 2.52
N THR A 1005 -27.18 -15.37 3.32
CA THR A 1005 -25.81 -14.99 2.94
C THR A 1005 -24.87 -16.15 3.24
N ILE A 1006 -24.22 -16.71 2.21
CA ILE A 1006 -23.35 -17.89 2.32
C ILE A 1006 -21.92 -17.47 1.93
N HIS A 1007 -20.95 -17.75 2.81
CA HIS A 1007 -19.51 -17.42 2.72
C HIS A 1007 -18.83 -17.86 1.41
N GLU A 1008 -19.42 -18.83 0.75
CA GLU A 1008 -19.06 -19.42 -0.53
C GLU A 1008 -18.97 -18.44 -1.70
N ARG A 1009 -19.75 -17.36 -1.66
CA ARG A 1009 -19.79 -16.33 -2.71
C ARG A 1009 -18.55 -15.46 -2.74
N ASP A 1010 -17.88 -15.27 -1.61
CA ASP A 1010 -16.67 -14.45 -1.52
C ASP A 1010 -15.42 -15.24 -1.90
N ILE A 1011 -15.41 -16.57 -1.72
CA ILE A 1011 -14.40 -17.48 -2.30
C ILE A 1011 -14.52 -17.48 -3.83
N LEU A 1012 -15.74 -17.58 -4.39
CA LEU A 1012 -15.95 -17.45 -5.83
C LEU A 1012 -15.50 -16.09 -6.37
N ARG A 1013 -15.77 -15.00 -5.65
CA ARG A 1013 -15.26 -13.66 -6.02
C ARG A 1013 -13.74 -13.57 -5.90
N ALA A 1014 -13.12 -14.22 -4.91
CA ALA A 1014 -11.68 -14.26 -4.74
C ALA A 1014 -11.00 -15.10 -5.83
N VAL A 1015 -11.58 -16.23 -6.23
CA VAL A 1015 -11.13 -17.07 -7.35
C VAL A 1015 -11.32 -16.35 -8.69
N CYS A 1016 -12.47 -15.70 -8.92
CA CYS A 1016 -12.66 -14.83 -10.09
C CYS A 1016 -11.69 -13.64 -10.12
N ARG A 1017 -11.31 -13.09 -8.96
CA ARG A 1017 -10.32 -12.00 -8.85
C ARG A 1017 -8.88 -12.51 -9.02
N ALA A 1018 -8.54 -13.67 -8.46
CA ALA A 1018 -7.26 -14.33 -8.63
C ALA A 1018 -7.01 -14.72 -10.08
N ARG A 1019 -8.06 -15.12 -10.82
CA ARG A 1019 -8.01 -15.28 -12.28
C ARG A 1019 -7.63 -14.00 -13.03
N GLY A 1020 -7.85 -12.82 -12.44
CA GLY A 1020 -7.35 -11.54 -12.96
C GLY A 1020 -5.86 -11.30 -12.71
N SER A 1021 -5.24 -12.08 -11.81
CA SER A 1021 -3.86 -11.94 -11.34
C SER A 1021 -2.93 -13.05 -11.83
N THR A 1022 -3.41 -14.28 -11.99
CA THR A 1022 -2.64 -15.44 -12.49
C THR A 1022 -2.80 -15.63 -14.00
N ASN A 1023 -2.39 -14.65 -14.80
CA ASN A 1023 -2.58 -14.71 -16.26
C ASN A 1023 -1.61 -15.66 -17.01
N TYR A 1024 -0.64 -16.33 -16.38
CA TYR A 1024 0.47 -16.95 -17.14
C TYR A 1024 1.06 -18.27 -16.65
N VAL A 1025 0.32 -19.11 -15.91
CA VAL A 1025 0.90 -20.38 -15.43
C VAL A 1025 0.14 -21.57 -16.01
N MET A 1026 0.69 -22.17 -17.06
CA MET A 1026 0.94 -23.63 -17.13
C MET A 1026 1.47 -24.03 -18.51
N ILE A 1027 2.80 -24.17 -18.61
CA ILE A 1027 3.44 -25.05 -19.62
C ILE A 1027 4.55 -25.84 -18.92
N ALA A 1028 4.38 -27.18 -18.90
CA ALA A 1028 5.38 -28.24 -18.68
C ALA A 1028 6.03 -28.50 -17.29
N SER A 1029 5.56 -27.94 -16.18
CA SER A 1029 6.14 -28.23 -14.84
C SER A 1029 5.14 -28.70 -13.77
N SER A 1030 3.99 -29.24 -14.15
CA SER A 1030 2.92 -29.63 -13.22
C SER A 1030 3.17 -30.89 -12.36
N VAL A 1031 4.42 -31.33 -12.20
CA VAL A 1031 4.85 -32.16 -11.06
C VAL A 1031 6.00 -31.46 -10.33
N VAL A 1032 5.75 -30.25 -9.85
CA VAL A 1032 6.63 -29.61 -8.86
C VAL A 1032 6.03 -29.83 -7.49
N ALA A 1033 6.48 -30.90 -6.83
CA ALA A 1033 6.31 -30.99 -5.39
C ALA A 1033 7.14 -29.86 -4.76
N ARG A 1034 6.47 -28.79 -4.28
CA ARG A 1034 7.04 -27.78 -3.38
C ARG A 1034 8.34 -27.09 -3.86
N GLY A 1035 8.38 -26.61 -5.09
CA GLY A 1035 9.41 -25.70 -5.64
C GLY A 1035 10.83 -26.27 -5.82
N LEU A 1036 11.22 -27.32 -5.10
CA LEU A 1036 12.55 -27.92 -5.15
C LEU A 1036 12.69 -28.93 -6.31
N PRO A 1037 13.91 -29.17 -6.84
CA PRO A 1037 14.14 -30.24 -7.81
C PRO A 1037 13.79 -31.59 -7.18
N VAL A 1038 12.94 -32.37 -7.84
CA VAL A 1038 12.50 -33.68 -7.33
C VAL A 1038 13.08 -34.79 -8.21
N ARG A 1039 13.54 -35.87 -7.58
CA ARG A 1039 13.88 -37.11 -8.27
C ARG A 1039 12.87 -38.19 -7.87
N ILE A 1040 12.03 -38.57 -8.81
CA ILE A 1040 11.21 -39.77 -8.73
C ILE A 1040 12.17 -40.94 -9.00
N ARG A 1041 12.20 -41.97 -8.13
CA ARG A 1041 13.16 -43.10 -8.24
C ARG A 1041 13.15 -43.70 -9.65
N GLU A 1042 14.34 -44.08 -10.14
CA GLU A 1042 14.53 -44.83 -11.40
C GLU A 1042 13.90 -46.22 -11.34
#